data_AF-K9X6I5-F1
#
_entry.id   AF-K9X6I5-F1
#
_cell.length_a   1.000
_cell.length_b   1.000
_cell.length_c   1.000
_cell.angle_alpha   90.00
_cell.angle_beta   90.00
_cell.angle_gamma   90.00
#
_symmetry.space_group_name_H-M   'P 1'
#
loop_
_entity.id
_entity.type
_entity.pdbx_description
1 polymer ?
#
loop_
_entity_poly.entity_id
_entity_poly.type
_entity_poly.pdbx_seq_one_letter_code
_entity_poly.pdbx_strand_id
1 'polypeptide(L)'
;MINRQENDKRRPSNKIQAAKSIGRLTLAGIITFTVGAFTSLDRYNNYWDKTIFRVQTVDFNILSHTLPTKLSYAITQNQPEEVQRTLDSNYSLFGLIVTDSSGQKIIAYSGKNSDRSSSWKAALNPEKLKNHSYDLLLDPPPVFSQWTYSNSHAINRTATNLTNKGRVIGRVYYVRGVRPTFQDDFSNWLSNPLSESSRIQTYTMTLLACVTGGLAIWTFLEYILYKKRVSEAKAKEREQTLKDYNKALAIQLAERINELTLSQNQREREKSELIRDTNKVRNQNNKLYQEISQLKESLNRLPKNAEDLMPLQAELEKTRLEAEQNLNKQKQYQQNIGQLNERLRLAQKKQLEATESNEIKENELAQLQKQIQDIENSRSLAESELEELRSNEKGSQKIITVLEQKLYNQILVQEQLNTQLELLQNSLLESQQREQELAQREKQTQAELEILGEEIERIKEDEGRHPLNNFEVSIKNTLEQHFSSERVLTQFDVGTGKQGSKFTDFIIVMNKCCIVIEAKSYQGTITSVGNPRNTGWTCNTGTRKLYIYACWGENPYQQVKTYADSLYQYVKSSNRNRFPVYGVVVFPANSDIDNDIESNIGGFYRVTTLNNLITVIEQLDNQSHLQNARTYQQILQRLNGVPNQQAA
;
A
#
# COMPACT_ATOMS: atom_id res chain seq x y z
N MET A 1 23.24 16.78 -11.92
CA MET A 1 24.55 16.09 -11.87
C MET A 1 24.96 15.87 -10.41
N ILE A 2 24.20 15.05 -9.68
CA ILE A 2 24.41 14.80 -8.25
C ILE A 2 25.05 13.41 -8.09
N ASN A 3 26.21 13.38 -7.41
CA ASN A 3 26.93 12.26 -6.83
C ASN A 3 26.60 10.84 -7.33
N ARG A 4 27.21 10.45 -8.46
CA ARG A 4 27.29 9.06 -8.92
C ARG A 4 28.50 8.30 -8.36
N GLN A 5 29.33 8.92 -7.50
CA GLN A 5 30.64 8.38 -7.09
C GLN A 5 30.68 7.66 -5.73
N GLU A 6 29.63 7.69 -4.91
CA GLU A 6 29.72 7.08 -3.55
C GLU A 6 29.22 5.64 -3.42
N ASN A 7 28.57 5.06 -4.43
CA ASN A 7 27.96 3.72 -4.31
C ASN A 7 28.83 2.54 -4.76
N ASP A 8 30.06 2.77 -5.23
CA ASP A 8 30.90 1.68 -5.77
C ASP A 8 31.74 0.93 -4.70
N LYS A 9 31.66 1.34 -3.42
CA LYS A 9 32.48 0.78 -2.33
C LYS A 9 32.00 -0.55 -1.72
N ARG A 10 30.99 -1.22 -2.26
CA ARG A 10 30.44 -2.47 -1.66
C ARG A 10 30.24 -3.65 -2.61
N ARG A 11 30.97 -3.72 -3.73
CA ARG A 11 31.23 -5.01 -4.40
C ARG A 11 32.49 -5.62 -3.77
N PRO A 12 32.42 -6.77 -3.09
CA PRO A 12 33.65 -7.44 -2.66
C PRO A 12 34.45 -7.73 -3.93
N SER A 13 35.59 -7.05 -4.06
CA SER A 13 36.54 -7.17 -5.16
C SER A 13 36.64 -8.62 -5.62
N ASN A 14 36.51 -8.86 -6.93
CA ASN A 14 36.60 -10.21 -7.52
C ASN A 14 37.83 -10.98 -7.03
N LYS A 15 38.91 -10.26 -6.64
CA LYS A 15 40.11 -10.83 -6.03
C LYS A 15 39.86 -11.50 -4.67
N ILE A 16 39.05 -10.89 -3.80
CA ILE A 16 38.70 -11.46 -2.48
C ILE A 16 37.84 -12.72 -2.65
N GLN A 17 36.95 -12.72 -3.63
CA GLN A 17 36.08 -13.88 -3.90
C GLN A 17 36.88 -15.04 -4.50
N ALA A 18 37.79 -14.75 -5.43
CA ALA A 18 38.71 -15.73 -5.98
C ALA A 18 39.60 -16.34 -4.89
N ALA A 19 40.18 -15.50 -4.00
CA ALA A 19 40.99 -15.98 -2.87
C ALA A 19 40.20 -16.92 -1.95
N LYS A 20 38.94 -16.59 -1.64
CA LYS A 20 38.06 -17.46 -0.83
C LYS A 20 37.72 -18.78 -1.53
N SER A 21 37.52 -18.78 -2.85
CA SER A 21 37.25 -19.99 -3.63
C SER A 21 38.49 -20.91 -3.68
N ILE A 22 39.67 -20.33 -3.93
CA ILE A 22 40.95 -21.03 -3.88
C ILE A 22 41.19 -21.61 -2.48
N GLY A 23 40.95 -20.85 -1.41
CA GLY A 23 41.10 -21.34 -0.05
C GLY A 23 40.21 -22.56 0.26
N ARG A 24 38.97 -22.57 -0.26
CA ARG A 24 38.06 -23.73 -0.15
C ARG A 24 38.53 -24.92 -0.97
N LEU A 25 39.08 -24.69 -2.17
CA LEU A 25 39.65 -25.75 -3.00
C LEU A 25 40.83 -26.42 -2.29
N THR A 26 41.74 -25.62 -1.71
CA THR A 26 42.87 -26.14 -0.93
C THR A 26 42.40 -26.99 0.24
N LEU A 27 41.40 -26.52 1.00
CA LEU A 27 40.84 -27.28 2.11
C LEU A 27 40.21 -28.59 1.65
N ALA A 28 39.42 -28.57 0.57
CA ALA A 28 38.83 -29.77 -0.01
C ALA A 28 39.91 -30.77 -0.46
N GLY A 29 40.99 -30.29 -1.09
CA GLY A 29 42.13 -31.10 -1.49
C GLY A 29 42.86 -31.76 -0.32
N ILE A 30 43.08 -31.03 0.78
CA ILE A 30 43.71 -31.58 1.99
C ILE A 30 42.83 -32.69 2.59
N ILE A 31 41.53 -32.46 2.69
CA ILE A 31 40.58 -33.44 3.23
C ILE A 31 40.56 -34.71 2.37
N THR A 32 40.42 -34.57 1.05
CA THR A 32 40.30 -35.73 0.16
C THR A 32 41.59 -36.53 0.07
N PHE A 33 42.75 -35.85 0.09
CA PHE A 33 44.04 -36.52 0.17
C PHE A 33 44.20 -37.30 1.49
N THR A 34 43.82 -36.69 2.61
CA THR A 34 43.90 -37.33 3.94
C THR A 34 43.02 -38.58 3.99
N VAL A 35 41.77 -38.48 3.55
CA VAL A 35 40.85 -39.63 3.46
C VAL A 35 41.43 -40.72 2.55
N GLY A 36 41.93 -40.34 1.37
CA GLY A 36 42.56 -41.26 0.43
C GLY A 36 43.78 -42.00 1.01
N ALA A 37 44.64 -41.29 1.75
CA ALA A 37 45.79 -41.87 2.43
C ALA A 37 45.38 -42.87 3.52
N PHE A 38 44.40 -42.53 4.36
CA PHE A 38 43.87 -43.46 5.37
C PHE A 38 43.24 -44.71 4.75
N THR A 39 42.46 -44.55 3.69
CA THR A 39 41.89 -45.70 2.98
C THR A 39 42.97 -46.57 2.33
N SER A 40 44.07 -45.96 1.86
CA SER A 40 45.20 -46.69 1.29
C SER A 40 45.96 -47.47 2.37
N LEU A 41 46.07 -46.93 3.59
CA LEU A 41 46.65 -47.64 4.74
C LEU A 41 45.81 -48.87 5.13
N ASP A 42 44.49 -48.75 5.16
CA ASP A 42 43.60 -49.91 5.39
C ASP A 42 43.77 -50.97 4.29
N ARG A 43 43.85 -50.55 3.03
CA ARG A 43 44.11 -51.47 1.89
C ARG A 43 45.47 -52.15 1.99
N TYR A 44 46.50 -51.44 2.41
CA TYR A 44 47.84 -51.99 2.67
C TYR A 44 47.77 -53.12 3.73
N ASN A 45 47.14 -52.85 4.87
CA ASN A 45 47.01 -53.84 5.95
C ASN A 45 46.21 -55.07 5.49
N ASN A 46 45.09 -54.85 4.80
CA ASN A 46 44.27 -55.92 4.26
C ASN A 46 45.02 -56.77 3.21
N TYR A 47 45.86 -56.15 2.37
CA TYR A 47 46.68 -56.87 1.40
C TYR A 47 47.68 -57.80 2.08
N TRP A 48 48.48 -57.28 3.03
CA TRP A 48 49.54 -58.07 3.65
C TRP A 48 49.00 -59.11 4.64
N ASP A 49 48.14 -58.69 5.57
CA ASP A 49 47.74 -59.56 6.69
C ASP A 49 46.63 -60.52 6.29
N LYS A 50 45.65 -60.07 5.49
CA LYS A 50 44.49 -60.90 5.12
C LYS A 50 44.65 -61.65 3.80
N THR A 51 45.54 -61.20 2.91
CA THR A 51 45.76 -61.85 1.61
C THR A 51 47.07 -62.63 1.61
N ILE A 52 48.22 -61.94 1.65
CA ILE A 52 49.53 -62.60 1.47
C ILE A 52 49.86 -63.58 2.60
N PHE A 53 49.82 -63.12 3.85
CA PHE A 53 50.18 -63.98 4.99
C PHE A 53 49.17 -65.10 5.23
N ARG A 54 47.89 -64.87 4.90
CA ARG A 54 46.87 -65.91 4.97
C ARG A 54 47.17 -67.04 3.98
N VAL A 55 47.44 -66.70 2.72
CA VAL A 55 47.79 -67.67 1.67
C VAL A 55 49.07 -68.42 2.04
N GLN A 56 50.13 -67.71 2.46
CA GLN A 56 51.38 -68.35 2.89
C GLN A 56 51.21 -69.30 4.07
N THR A 57 50.29 -69.00 5.02
CA THR A 57 50.01 -69.90 6.15
C THR A 57 49.40 -71.22 5.65
N VAL A 58 48.47 -71.14 4.69
CA VAL A 58 47.87 -72.32 4.07
C VAL A 58 48.92 -73.11 3.29
N ASP A 59 49.75 -72.44 2.49
CA ASP A 59 50.83 -73.08 1.73
C ASP A 59 51.84 -73.77 2.64
N PHE A 60 52.28 -73.12 3.72
CA PHE A 60 53.19 -73.72 4.69
C PHE A 60 52.58 -74.93 5.37
N ASN A 61 51.28 -74.87 5.69
CA ASN A 61 50.59 -76.01 6.26
C ASN A 61 50.61 -77.18 5.29
N ILE A 62 50.18 -76.98 4.04
CA ILE A 62 50.20 -78.03 3.00
C ILE A 62 51.61 -78.59 2.81
N LEU A 63 52.62 -77.71 2.70
CA LEU A 63 54.01 -78.13 2.50
C LEU A 63 54.55 -78.90 3.70
N SER A 64 54.14 -78.60 4.94
CA SER A 64 54.57 -79.39 6.10
C SER A 64 54.11 -80.85 6.05
N HIS A 65 53.01 -81.12 5.35
CA HIS A 65 52.47 -82.47 5.19
C HIS A 65 53.14 -83.27 4.07
N THR A 66 53.81 -82.62 3.11
CA THR A 66 54.29 -83.27 1.88
C THR A 66 55.78 -83.10 1.62
N LEU A 67 56.30 -81.91 1.90
CA LEU A 67 57.66 -81.52 1.55
C LEU A 67 58.74 -82.33 2.29
N PRO A 68 58.62 -82.60 3.61
CA PRO A 68 59.65 -83.36 4.32
C PRO A 68 59.86 -84.76 3.74
N THR A 69 58.79 -85.44 3.34
CA THR A 69 58.85 -86.78 2.75
C THR A 69 59.54 -86.76 1.38
N LYS A 70 59.13 -85.85 0.49
CA LYS A 70 59.71 -85.70 -0.86
C LYS A 70 61.19 -85.34 -0.81
N LEU A 71 61.57 -84.38 0.04
CA LEU A 71 62.96 -83.96 0.19
C LEU A 71 63.82 -85.05 0.84
N SER A 72 63.33 -85.72 1.88
CA SER A 72 64.06 -86.80 2.53
C SER A 72 64.37 -87.94 1.56
N TYR A 73 63.39 -88.32 0.73
CA TYR A 73 63.56 -89.31 -0.32
C TYR A 73 64.62 -88.88 -1.34
N ALA A 74 64.51 -87.67 -1.89
CA ALA A 74 65.46 -87.17 -2.89
C ALA A 74 66.91 -87.05 -2.35
N ILE A 75 67.08 -86.63 -1.10
CA ILE A 75 68.39 -86.55 -0.44
C ILE A 75 68.98 -87.95 -0.24
N THR A 76 68.19 -88.90 0.24
CA THR A 76 68.63 -90.29 0.49
C THR A 76 69.02 -91.00 -0.81
N GLN A 77 68.35 -90.67 -1.93
CA GLN A 77 68.66 -91.17 -3.27
C GLN A 77 69.79 -90.40 -3.98
N ASN A 78 70.44 -89.44 -3.29
CA ASN A 78 71.50 -88.59 -3.85
C ASN A 78 71.09 -87.84 -5.15
N GLN A 79 69.89 -87.26 -5.17
CA GLN A 79 69.32 -86.52 -6.31
C GLN A 79 69.26 -85.00 -6.02
N PRO A 80 70.39 -84.27 -6.03
CA PRO A 80 70.42 -82.85 -5.65
C PRO A 80 69.63 -81.94 -6.61
N GLU A 81 69.53 -82.30 -7.89
CA GLU A 81 68.72 -81.56 -8.87
C GLU A 81 67.23 -81.61 -8.55
N GLU A 82 66.73 -82.76 -8.08
CA GLU A 82 65.34 -82.93 -7.72
C GLU A 82 65.00 -82.19 -6.41
N VAL A 83 65.94 -82.13 -5.48
CA VAL A 83 65.84 -81.26 -4.29
C VAL A 83 65.69 -79.81 -4.73
N GLN A 84 66.59 -79.30 -5.58
CA GLN A 84 66.54 -77.91 -6.03
C GLN A 84 65.27 -77.61 -6.84
N ARG A 85 64.85 -78.50 -7.77
CA ARG A 85 63.61 -78.37 -8.54
C ARG A 85 62.38 -78.32 -7.64
N THR A 86 62.34 -79.15 -6.60
CA THR A 86 61.25 -79.15 -5.62
C THR A 86 61.19 -77.80 -4.87
N LEU A 87 62.32 -77.25 -4.45
CA LEU A 87 62.38 -75.96 -3.78
C LEU A 87 62.02 -74.80 -4.71
N ASP A 88 62.45 -74.85 -5.97
CA ASP A 88 62.20 -73.79 -6.97
C ASP A 88 60.76 -73.75 -7.48
N SER A 89 59.96 -74.80 -7.23
CA SER A 89 58.55 -74.87 -7.62
C SER A 89 57.65 -73.81 -6.98
N ASN A 90 58.12 -73.15 -5.90
CA ASN A 90 57.40 -72.04 -5.27
C ASN A 90 57.67 -70.66 -5.93
N TYR A 91 58.49 -70.62 -6.99
CA TYR A 91 58.88 -69.41 -7.73
C TYR A 91 59.45 -68.28 -6.85
N SER A 92 60.12 -68.64 -5.75
CA SER A 92 60.66 -67.73 -4.73
C SER A 92 59.63 -66.86 -4.00
N LEU A 93 58.33 -67.24 -4.02
CA LEU A 93 57.27 -66.50 -3.32
C LEU A 93 57.53 -66.39 -1.80
N PHE A 94 58.14 -67.42 -1.25
CA PHE A 94 58.64 -67.51 0.12
C PHE A 94 59.88 -68.41 0.15
N GLY A 95 60.64 -68.36 1.24
CA GLY A 95 61.87 -69.13 1.38
C GLY A 95 61.60 -70.55 1.81
N LEU A 96 62.08 -71.51 1.02
CA LEU A 96 62.30 -72.89 1.46
C LEU A 96 63.81 -73.12 1.53
N ILE A 97 64.33 -73.45 2.71
CA ILE A 97 65.77 -73.57 2.94
C ILE A 97 66.04 -74.92 3.58
N VAL A 98 66.90 -75.72 2.94
CA VAL A 98 67.31 -77.04 3.41
C VAL A 98 68.70 -76.95 4.03
N THR A 99 68.85 -77.49 5.24
CA THR A 99 70.12 -77.59 5.94
C THR A 99 70.53 -79.04 6.18
N ASP A 100 71.79 -79.22 6.56
CA ASP A 100 72.35 -80.49 7.02
C ASP A 100 71.74 -80.96 8.36
N SER A 101 72.11 -82.16 8.80
CA SER A 101 71.60 -82.76 10.05
C SER A 101 71.91 -81.92 11.29
N SER A 102 73.04 -81.19 11.28
CA SER A 102 73.42 -80.26 12.34
C SER A 102 72.60 -78.97 12.30
N GLY A 103 72.12 -78.56 11.12
CA GLY A 103 71.41 -77.30 10.87
C GLY A 103 72.33 -76.10 10.68
N GLN A 104 73.64 -76.33 10.63
CA GLN A 104 74.64 -75.27 10.52
C GLN A 104 74.98 -74.93 9.07
N LYS A 105 74.77 -75.85 8.13
CA LYS A 105 75.12 -75.66 6.71
C LYS A 105 73.87 -75.70 5.83
N ILE A 106 73.65 -74.64 5.06
CA ILE A 106 72.61 -74.60 4.02
C ILE A 106 73.08 -75.45 2.83
N ILE A 107 72.25 -76.40 2.41
CA ILE A 107 72.51 -77.34 1.32
C ILE A 107 71.80 -76.89 0.04
N ALA A 108 70.54 -76.46 0.16
CA ALA A 108 69.74 -76.00 -0.98
C ALA A 108 68.70 -74.97 -0.51
N TYR A 109 68.25 -74.09 -1.40
CA TYR A 109 67.20 -73.11 -1.10
C TYR A 109 66.44 -72.69 -2.36
N SER A 110 65.19 -72.27 -2.21
CA SER A 110 64.33 -71.81 -3.31
C SER A 110 64.87 -70.56 -3.99
N GLY A 111 64.84 -70.46 -5.32
CA GLY A 111 65.26 -69.26 -6.04
C GLY A 111 66.77 -69.03 -6.07
N LYS A 112 67.56 -70.11 -5.95
CA LYS A 112 69.03 -70.06 -6.02
C LYS A 112 69.52 -69.41 -7.32
N ASN A 113 68.82 -69.66 -8.43
CA ASN A 113 69.12 -69.12 -9.76
C ASN A 113 68.20 -67.96 -10.16
N SER A 114 67.48 -67.35 -9.22
CA SER A 114 66.58 -66.23 -9.51
C SER A 114 67.23 -64.89 -9.20
N ASP A 115 67.30 -64.01 -10.20
CA ASP A 115 67.77 -62.62 -10.08
C ASP A 115 66.81 -61.74 -9.27
N ARG A 116 65.59 -62.20 -8.97
CA ARG A 116 64.67 -61.47 -8.10
C ARG A 116 65.17 -61.47 -6.66
N SER A 117 65.53 -60.29 -6.18
CA SER A 117 65.78 -60.03 -4.77
C SER A 117 64.49 -60.20 -3.98
N SER A 118 64.39 -61.29 -3.23
CA SER A 118 63.25 -61.60 -2.38
C SER A 118 63.60 -61.28 -0.93
N SER A 119 62.72 -60.60 -0.19
CA SER A 119 63.02 -60.12 1.17
C SER A 119 63.34 -61.24 2.16
N TRP A 120 62.82 -62.45 1.94
CA TRP A 120 63.13 -63.63 2.77
C TRP A 120 64.59 -64.11 2.61
N LYS A 121 65.30 -63.78 1.51
CA LYS A 121 66.71 -64.18 1.30
C LYS A 121 67.65 -63.60 2.38
N ALA A 122 67.21 -62.58 3.12
CA ALA A 122 67.90 -62.08 4.30
C ALA A 122 68.07 -63.13 5.43
N ALA A 123 67.32 -64.24 5.37
CA ALA A 123 67.39 -65.38 6.30
C ALA A 123 68.36 -66.50 5.85
N LEU A 124 69.11 -66.35 4.75
CA LEU A 124 70.15 -67.31 4.31
C LEU A 124 71.38 -67.36 5.23
N ASN A 125 71.24 -66.91 6.47
CA ASN A 125 72.23 -67.04 7.54
C ASN A 125 71.69 -68.07 8.57
N PRO A 126 72.41 -69.16 8.85
CA PRO A 126 71.98 -70.20 9.81
C PRO A 126 71.52 -69.68 11.17
N GLU A 127 72.11 -68.60 11.67
CA GLU A 127 71.70 -68.00 12.95
C GLU A 127 70.29 -67.39 12.90
N LYS A 128 69.89 -66.84 11.75
CA LYS A 128 68.54 -66.29 11.56
C LYS A 128 67.49 -67.39 11.37
N LEU A 129 67.89 -68.56 10.86
CA LEU A 129 66.99 -69.71 10.67
C LEU A 129 66.39 -70.24 11.98
N LYS A 130 67.07 -70.04 13.11
CA LYS A 130 66.57 -70.45 14.45
C LYS A 130 65.20 -69.84 14.78
N ASN A 131 64.87 -68.70 14.20
CA ASN A 131 63.60 -67.99 14.42
C ASN A 131 62.49 -68.41 13.43
N HIS A 132 62.76 -69.37 12.55
CA HIS A 132 61.81 -69.82 11.53
C HIS A 132 61.34 -71.25 11.80
N SER A 133 60.10 -71.52 11.42
CA SER A 133 59.53 -72.86 11.52
C SER A 133 60.24 -73.81 10.55
N TYR A 134 60.48 -75.04 11.00
CA TYR A 134 61.06 -76.09 10.15
C TYR A 134 60.41 -77.44 10.42
N ASP A 135 60.60 -78.35 9.47
CA ASP A 135 60.34 -79.77 9.63
C ASP A 135 61.63 -80.58 9.47
N LEU A 136 61.68 -81.71 10.16
CA LEU A 136 62.84 -82.61 10.12
C LEU A 136 62.81 -83.46 8.85
N LEU A 137 63.96 -83.59 8.20
CA LEU A 137 64.19 -84.54 7.11
C LEU A 137 64.82 -85.80 7.71
N LEU A 138 64.20 -86.96 7.48
CA LEU A 138 64.53 -88.21 8.15
C LEU A 138 64.83 -89.34 7.16
N ASP A 139 65.66 -90.29 7.58
CA ASP A 139 65.91 -91.56 6.89
C ASP A 139 65.51 -92.72 7.83
N PRO A 140 64.43 -93.48 7.55
CA PRO A 140 63.55 -93.37 6.38
C PRO A 140 62.67 -92.10 6.37
N PRO A 141 62.12 -91.68 5.21
CA PRO A 141 61.30 -90.48 5.07
C PRO A 141 60.12 -90.42 6.06
N PRO A 142 59.79 -89.21 6.59
CA PRO A 142 58.67 -89.05 7.51
C PRO A 142 57.33 -89.38 6.84
N VAL A 143 56.41 -89.99 7.58
CA VAL A 143 55.07 -90.42 7.09
C VAL A 143 53.98 -89.43 7.49
N PHE A 144 54.12 -88.80 8.66
CA PHE A 144 53.14 -87.84 9.17
C PHE A 144 53.79 -86.48 9.44
N SER A 145 53.05 -85.39 9.27
CA SER A 145 53.51 -84.08 9.75
C SER A 145 53.48 -84.04 11.28
N GLN A 146 54.54 -83.55 11.89
CA GLN A 146 54.63 -83.39 13.35
C GLN A 146 54.10 -82.03 13.83
N TRP A 147 53.82 -81.10 12.91
CA TRP A 147 53.47 -79.72 13.22
C TRP A 147 52.48 -79.17 12.19
N THR A 148 51.43 -78.49 12.64
CA THR A 148 50.37 -77.95 11.76
C THR A 148 49.98 -76.53 12.17
N TYR A 149 49.34 -75.79 11.27
CA TYR A 149 48.69 -74.51 11.57
C TYR A 149 47.21 -74.77 11.86
N SER A 150 46.71 -74.25 12.99
CA SER A 150 45.32 -74.49 13.43
C SER A 150 44.26 -73.84 12.52
N ASN A 151 44.60 -72.75 11.82
CA ASN A 151 43.77 -72.10 10.81
C ASN A 151 44.62 -71.22 9.88
N SER A 152 44.00 -70.65 8.84
CA SER A 152 44.70 -69.83 7.84
C SER A 152 45.31 -68.51 8.36
N HIS A 153 44.98 -68.08 9.58
CA HIS A 153 45.49 -66.86 10.21
C HIS A 153 46.49 -67.16 11.34
N ALA A 154 46.80 -68.43 11.61
CA ALA A 154 47.70 -68.81 12.67
C ALA A 154 49.14 -68.35 12.36
N ILE A 155 49.75 -67.62 13.31
CA ILE A 155 51.13 -67.15 13.21
C ILE A 155 52.11 -68.28 13.57
N ASN A 156 51.77 -69.07 14.59
CA ASN A 156 52.60 -70.14 15.13
C ASN A 156 52.02 -71.51 14.80
N ARG A 157 52.91 -72.50 14.65
CA ARG A 157 52.54 -73.90 14.46
C ARG A 157 52.26 -74.56 15.81
N THR A 158 51.37 -75.55 15.81
CA THR A 158 51.07 -76.41 16.95
C THR A 158 51.57 -77.82 16.66
N ALA A 159 52.17 -78.47 17.66
CA ALA A 159 52.61 -79.86 17.53
C ALA A 159 51.39 -80.77 17.34
N THR A 160 51.56 -81.78 16.51
CA THR A 160 50.62 -82.90 16.39
C THR A 160 51.02 -83.99 17.40
N ASN A 161 50.10 -84.90 17.70
CA ASN A 161 50.39 -86.06 18.56
C ASN A 161 51.14 -87.19 17.83
N LEU A 162 51.66 -86.94 16.63
CA LEU A 162 52.30 -87.93 15.77
C LEU A 162 53.83 -87.78 15.80
N THR A 163 54.55 -88.90 15.86
CA THR A 163 56.02 -88.91 15.90
C THR A 163 56.61 -89.82 14.82
N ASN A 164 57.54 -89.28 14.02
CA ASN A 164 58.30 -90.08 13.05
C ASN A 164 59.57 -90.65 13.71
N LYS A 165 60.02 -91.83 13.25
CA LYS A 165 61.28 -92.46 13.66
C LYS A 165 62.25 -92.44 12.47
N GLY A 166 63.52 -92.15 12.71
CA GLY A 166 64.56 -92.17 11.68
C GLY A 166 65.77 -91.33 12.06
N ARG A 167 66.87 -91.48 11.30
CA ARG A 167 68.06 -90.65 11.42
C ARG A 167 67.77 -89.27 10.83
N VAL A 168 68.07 -88.20 11.56
CA VAL A 168 67.96 -86.83 11.02
C VAL A 168 69.03 -86.61 9.97
N ILE A 169 68.62 -86.38 8.73
CA ILE A 169 69.50 -86.11 7.58
C ILE A 169 69.51 -84.62 7.20
N GLY A 170 68.55 -83.83 7.69
CA GLY A 170 68.49 -82.40 7.46
C GLY A 170 67.26 -81.73 8.08
N ARG A 171 67.09 -80.44 7.79
CA ARG A 171 65.89 -79.67 8.15
C ARG A 171 65.42 -78.86 6.95
N VAL A 172 64.11 -78.69 6.80
CA VAL A 172 63.53 -77.75 5.82
C VAL A 172 62.82 -76.62 6.54
N TYR A 173 63.29 -75.39 6.34
CA TYR A 173 62.76 -74.17 6.93
C TYR A 173 61.77 -73.47 6.01
N TYR A 174 60.71 -72.93 6.60
CA TYR A 174 59.69 -72.11 5.95
C TYR A 174 59.85 -70.65 6.35
N VAL A 175 60.28 -69.80 5.42
CA VAL A 175 60.63 -68.40 5.69
C VAL A 175 59.69 -67.46 4.95
N ARG A 176 58.92 -66.65 5.68
CA ARG A 176 58.07 -65.61 5.08
C ARG A 176 58.92 -64.43 4.62
N GLY A 177 58.48 -63.75 3.57
CA GLY A 177 59.00 -62.44 3.20
C GLY A 177 58.75 -61.41 4.29
N VAL A 178 59.67 -60.47 4.46
CA VAL A 178 59.45 -59.31 5.32
C VAL A 178 58.48 -58.37 4.61
N ARG A 179 57.37 -58.01 5.26
CA ARG A 179 56.45 -56.99 4.75
C ARG A 179 57.15 -55.61 4.76
N PRO A 180 57.16 -54.85 3.65
CA PRO A 180 57.68 -53.48 3.66
C PRO A 180 56.80 -52.63 4.58
N THR A 181 57.33 -51.56 5.19
CA THR A 181 56.47 -50.65 5.97
C THR A 181 55.49 -49.93 5.04
N PHE A 182 54.37 -49.43 5.59
CA PHE A 182 53.44 -48.62 4.78
C PHE A 182 54.14 -47.42 4.15
N GLN A 183 55.06 -46.77 4.87
CA GLN A 183 55.81 -45.63 4.37
C GLN A 183 56.68 -46.00 3.16
N ASP A 184 57.41 -47.11 3.23
CA ASP A 184 58.24 -47.58 2.10
C ASP A 184 57.37 -47.95 0.90
N ASP A 185 56.24 -48.63 1.17
CA ASP A 185 55.32 -49.07 0.13
C ASP A 185 54.61 -47.89 -0.55
N PHE A 186 54.23 -46.88 0.23
CA PHE A 186 53.61 -45.66 -0.26
C PHE A 186 54.62 -44.76 -0.98
N SER A 187 55.88 -44.72 -0.54
CA SER A 187 56.97 -44.04 -1.25
C SER A 187 57.27 -44.68 -2.61
N ASN A 188 57.24 -46.01 -2.69
CA ASN A 188 57.34 -46.73 -3.95
C ASN A 188 56.17 -46.41 -4.88
N TRP A 189 54.95 -46.30 -4.34
CA TRP A 189 53.80 -45.83 -5.10
C TRP A 189 53.99 -44.39 -5.60
N LEU A 190 54.47 -43.46 -4.77
CA LEU A 190 54.76 -42.08 -5.19
C LEU A 190 55.79 -42.03 -6.33
N SER A 191 56.78 -42.92 -6.30
CA SER A 191 57.84 -43.00 -7.31
C SER A 191 57.33 -43.60 -8.63
N ASN A 192 56.37 -44.54 -8.57
CA ASN A 192 55.78 -45.16 -9.75
C ASN A 192 54.29 -45.50 -9.54
N PRO A 193 53.39 -44.51 -9.65
CA PRO A 193 51.96 -44.69 -9.36
C PRO A 193 51.21 -45.47 -10.46
N LEU A 194 51.84 -45.68 -11.62
CA LEU A 194 51.29 -46.42 -12.76
C LEU A 194 51.86 -47.84 -12.87
N SER A 195 52.50 -48.35 -11.81
CA SER A 195 52.98 -49.73 -11.77
C SER A 195 51.84 -50.73 -12.02
N GLU A 196 52.13 -51.83 -12.71
CA GLU A 196 51.24 -52.98 -12.88
C GLU A 196 51.01 -53.79 -11.59
N SER A 197 51.69 -53.43 -10.50
CA SER A 197 51.42 -54.01 -9.19
C SER A 197 49.98 -53.74 -8.76
N SER A 198 49.19 -54.81 -8.56
CA SER A 198 47.78 -54.73 -8.16
C SER A 198 47.54 -53.87 -6.92
N ARG A 199 48.51 -53.88 -5.98
CA ARG A 199 48.49 -53.06 -4.77
C ARG A 199 48.66 -51.57 -5.09
N ILE A 200 49.64 -51.21 -5.94
CA ILE A 200 49.91 -49.82 -6.35
C ILE A 200 48.71 -49.27 -7.13
N GLN A 201 48.14 -50.07 -8.05
CA GLN A 201 46.92 -49.70 -8.78
C GLN A 201 45.75 -49.41 -7.84
N THR A 202 45.60 -50.18 -6.77
CA THR A 202 44.54 -49.95 -5.77
C THR A 202 44.71 -48.60 -5.06
N TYR A 203 45.93 -48.21 -4.69
CA TYR A 203 46.20 -46.89 -4.11
C TYR A 203 45.87 -45.76 -5.10
N THR A 204 46.33 -45.90 -6.35
CA THR A 204 46.08 -44.92 -7.41
C THR A 204 44.58 -44.71 -7.64
N MET A 205 43.81 -45.80 -7.80
CA MET A 205 42.37 -45.70 -8.02
C MET A 205 41.63 -45.12 -6.81
N THR A 206 42.07 -45.47 -5.60
CA THR A 206 41.47 -44.94 -4.36
C THR A 206 41.71 -43.43 -4.25
N LEU A 207 42.94 -42.97 -4.43
CA LEU A 207 43.27 -41.55 -4.38
C LEU A 207 42.61 -40.76 -5.51
N LEU A 208 42.56 -41.32 -6.72
CA LEU A 208 41.89 -40.70 -7.86
C LEU A 208 40.38 -40.53 -7.60
N ALA A 209 39.72 -41.55 -7.05
CA ALA A 209 38.31 -41.48 -6.67
C ALA A 209 38.06 -40.40 -5.60
N CYS A 210 38.92 -40.32 -4.58
CA CYS A 210 38.81 -39.29 -3.54
C CYS A 210 39.01 -37.88 -4.10
N VAL A 211 40.02 -37.67 -4.95
CA VAL A 211 40.30 -36.35 -5.56
C VAL A 211 39.18 -35.91 -6.48
N THR A 212 38.70 -36.80 -7.36
CA THR A 212 37.59 -36.51 -8.28
C THR A 212 36.29 -36.22 -7.53
N GLY A 213 35.96 -37.00 -6.51
CA GLY A 213 34.82 -36.73 -5.63
C GLY A 213 34.94 -35.38 -4.90
N GLY A 214 36.14 -35.04 -4.41
CA GLY A 214 36.42 -33.74 -3.80
C GLY A 214 36.20 -32.55 -4.73
N LEU A 215 36.67 -32.67 -5.98
CA LEU A 215 36.47 -31.64 -7.02
C LEU A 215 34.98 -31.48 -7.37
N ALA A 216 34.22 -32.58 -7.45
CA ALA A 216 32.79 -32.53 -7.69
C ALA A 216 32.03 -31.80 -6.55
N ILE A 217 32.39 -32.08 -5.29
CA ILE A 217 31.80 -31.39 -4.12
C ILE A 217 32.15 -29.89 -4.15
N TRP A 218 33.41 -29.55 -4.42
CA TRP A 218 33.84 -28.15 -4.47
C TRP A 218 33.14 -27.37 -5.60
N THR A 219 33.07 -27.92 -6.81
CA THR A 219 32.38 -27.28 -7.94
C THR A 219 30.90 -27.06 -7.66
N PHE A 220 30.22 -28.04 -7.06
CA PHE A 220 28.82 -27.92 -6.66
C PHE A 220 28.59 -26.81 -5.61
N LEU A 221 29.46 -26.74 -4.59
CA LEU A 221 29.40 -25.68 -3.58
C LEU A 221 29.62 -24.29 -4.19
N GLU A 222 30.59 -24.12 -5.09
CA GLU A 222 30.83 -22.84 -5.75
C GLU A 222 29.65 -22.42 -6.64
N TYR A 223 28.98 -23.36 -7.30
CA TYR A 223 27.78 -23.09 -8.08
C TYR A 223 26.64 -22.53 -7.22
N ILE A 224 26.36 -23.17 -6.06
CA ILE A 224 25.34 -22.69 -5.11
C ILE A 224 25.67 -21.29 -4.62
N LEU A 225 26.94 -21.06 -4.22
CA LEU A 225 27.39 -19.76 -3.74
C LEU A 225 27.31 -18.67 -4.82
N TYR A 226 27.65 -19.01 -6.07
CA TYR A 226 27.51 -18.12 -7.21
C TYR A 226 26.04 -17.72 -7.44
N LYS A 227 25.13 -18.70 -7.49
CA LYS A 227 23.69 -18.45 -7.68
C LYS A 227 23.14 -17.53 -6.58
N LYS A 228 23.53 -17.76 -5.33
CA LYS A 228 23.16 -16.90 -4.20
C LYS A 228 23.63 -15.46 -4.40
N ARG A 229 24.90 -15.24 -4.76
CA ARG A 229 25.46 -13.91 -5.01
C ARG A 229 24.72 -13.14 -6.10
N VAL A 230 24.41 -13.80 -7.22
CA VAL A 230 23.65 -13.19 -8.33
C VAL A 230 22.24 -12.81 -7.87
N SER A 231 21.58 -13.68 -7.09
CA SER A 231 20.25 -13.37 -6.55
C SER A 231 20.25 -12.18 -5.60
N GLU A 232 21.27 -12.06 -4.74
CA GLU A 232 21.43 -10.93 -3.82
C GLU A 232 21.71 -9.61 -4.57
N ALA A 233 22.52 -9.65 -5.62
CA ALA A 233 22.80 -8.48 -6.45
C ALA A 233 21.52 -8.00 -7.16
N LYS A 234 20.76 -8.90 -7.79
CA LYS A 234 19.46 -8.58 -8.42
C LYS A 234 18.45 -8.07 -7.39
N ALA A 235 18.44 -8.62 -6.18
CA ALA A 235 17.54 -8.17 -5.11
C ALA A 235 17.87 -6.74 -4.66
N LYS A 236 19.16 -6.38 -4.54
CA LYS A 236 19.59 -5.02 -4.20
C LYS A 236 19.26 -4.02 -5.30
N GLU A 237 19.43 -4.40 -6.56
CA GLU A 237 19.05 -3.57 -7.70
C GLU A 237 17.54 -3.29 -7.69
N ARG A 238 16.71 -4.31 -7.48
CA ARG A 238 15.26 -4.16 -7.32
C ARG A 238 14.88 -3.26 -6.15
N GLU A 239 15.55 -3.41 -5.01
CA GLU A 239 15.32 -2.55 -3.84
C GLU A 239 15.62 -1.09 -4.14
N GLN A 240 16.71 -0.82 -4.85
CA GLN A 240 17.06 0.54 -5.26
C GLN A 240 16.03 1.12 -6.23
N THR A 241 15.63 0.36 -7.25
CA THR A 241 14.60 0.81 -8.20
C THR A 241 13.26 1.06 -7.52
N LEU A 242 12.87 0.26 -6.51
CA LEU A 242 11.65 0.48 -5.75
C LEU A 242 11.75 1.75 -4.88
N LYS A 243 12.90 2.01 -4.26
CA LYS A 243 13.12 3.26 -3.52
C LYS A 243 13.04 4.49 -4.42
N ASP A 244 13.63 4.41 -5.62
CA ASP A 244 13.59 5.51 -6.58
C ASP A 244 12.17 5.72 -7.14
N TYR A 245 11.44 4.64 -7.41
CA TYR A 245 10.02 4.69 -7.80
C TYR A 245 9.13 5.29 -6.70
N ASN A 246 9.27 4.84 -5.45
CA ASN A 246 8.49 5.37 -4.33
C ASN A 246 8.79 6.86 -4.07
N LYS A 247 10.03 7.31 -4.26
CA LYS A 247 10.37 8.74 -4.18
C LYS A 247 9.69 9.55 -5.28
N ALA A 248 9.71 9.05 -6.52
CA ALA A 248 9.04 9.71 -7.63
C ALA A 248 7.52 9.77 -7.41
N LEU A 249 6.93 8.68 -6.91
CA LEU A 249 5.51 8.62 -6.58
C LEU A 249 5.15 9.61 -5.46
N ALA A 250 5.94 9.69 -4.39
CA ALA A 250 5.72 10.66 -3.31
C ALA A 250 5.78 12.12 -3.82
N ILE A 251 6.72 12.44 -4.70
CA ILE A 251 6.79 13.78 -5.33
C ILE A 251 5.51 14.04 -6.14
N GLN A 252 5.07 13.06 -6.94
CA GLN A 252 3.87 13.19 -7.78
C GLN A 252 2.59 13.37 -6.93
N LEU A 253 2.46 12.64 -5.82
CA LEU A 253 1.34 12.79 -4.89
C LEU A 253 1.35 14.17 -4.23
N ALA A 254 2.51 14.64 -3.77
CA ALA A 254 2.66 15.97 -3.17
C ALA A 254 2.31 17.10 -4.16
N GLU A 255 2.74 17.00 -5.42
CA GLU A 255 2.36 17.94 -6.49
C GLU A 255 0.84 17.94 -6.70
N ARG A 256 0.21 16.75 -6.75
CA ARG A 256 -1.23 16.62 -6.93
C ARG A 256 -2.03 17.21 -5.76
N ILE A 257 -1.59 16.99 -4.52
CA ILE A 257 -2.19 17.61 -3.32
C ILE A 257 -2.14 19.13 -3.44
N ASN A 258 -1.01 19.69 -3.89
CA ASN A 258 -0.84 21.13 -4.01
C ASN A 258 -1.76 21.72 -5.09
N GLU A 259 -1.87 21.07 -6.25
CA GLU A 259 -2.82 21.46 -7.31
C GLU A 259 -4.27 21.48 -6.81
N LEU A 260 -4.69 20.41 -6.14
CA LEU A 260 -6.06 20.30 -5.60
C LEU A 260 -6.32 21.34 -4.50
N THR A 261 -5.34 21.60 -3.63
CA THR A 261 -5.44 22.64 -2.58
C THR A 261 -5.60 24.03 -3.18
N LEU A 262 -4.88 24.32 -4.28
CA LEU A 262 -5.02 25.59 -4.99
C LEU A 262 -6.40 25.73 -5.63
N SER A 263 -6.92 24.64 -6.23
CA SER A 263 -8.28 24.59 -6.78
C SER A 263 -9.35 24.79 -5.69
N GLN A 264 -9.19 24.14 -4.54
CA GLN A 264 -10.09 24.29 -3.39
C GLN A 264 -10.13 25.75 -2.91
N ASN A 265 -8.96 26.38 -2.75
CA ASN A 265 -8.87 27.80 -2.38
C ASN A 265 -9.54 28.72 -3.40
N GLN A 266 -9.49 28.40 -4.69
CA GLN A 266 -10.17 29.15 -5.72
C GLN A 266 -11.69 29.01 -5.62
N ARG A 267 -12.21 27.78 -5.42
CA ARG A 267 -13.64 27.53 -5.21
C ARG A 267 -14.18 28.19 -3.94
N GLU A 268 -13.38 28.24 -2.88
CA GLU A 268 -13.73 28.93 -1.63
C GLU A 268 -13.92 30.44 -1.86
N ARG A 269 -13.04 31.06 -2.66
CA ARG A 269 -13.16 32.46 -3.07
C ARG A 269 -14.41 32.70 -3.91
N GLU A 270 -14.65 31.86 -4.92
CA GLU A 270 -15.85 31.93 -5.76
C GLU A 270 -17.14 31.83 -4.92
N LYS A 271 -17.17 30.90 -3.96
CA LYS A 271 -18.29 30.77 -3.01
C LYS A 271 -18.48 32.06 -2.19
N SER A 272 -17.40 32.63 -1.66
CA SER A 272 -17.48 33.87 -0.87
C SER A 272 -18.01 35.06 -1.68
N GLU A 273 -17.66 35.12 -2.97
CA GLU A 273 -18.15 36.12 -3.92
C GLU A 273 -19.63 35.91 -4.25
N LEU A 274 -20.04 34.66 -4.53
CA LEU A 274 -21.46 34.31 -4.76
C LEU A 274 -22.34 34.66 -3.56
N ILE A 275 -21.87 34.42 -2.32
CA ILE A 275 -22.60 34.81 -1.10
C ILE A 275 -22.76 36.34 -1.03
N ARG A 276 -21.70 37.10 -1.37
CA ARG A 276 -21.75 38.57 -1.40
C ARG A 276 -22.76 39.06 -2.45
N ASP A 277 -22.76 38.49 -3.65
CA ASP A 277 -23.67 38.85 -4.73
C ASP A 277 -25.11 38.50 -4.40
N THR A 278 -25.35 37.33 -3.81
CA THR A 278 -26.67 36.91 -3.33
C THR A 278 -27.22 37.91 -2.31
N ASN A 279 -26.40 38.34 -1.35
CA ASN A 279 -26.78 39.35 -0.37
C ASN A 279 -27.06 40.72 -1.02
N LYS A 280 -26.30 41.11 -2.05
CA LYS A 280 -26.52 42.35 -2.79
C LYS A 280 -27.86 42.33 -3.52
N VAL A 281 -28.17 41.23 -4.23
CA VAL A 281 -29.45 41.04 -4.93
C VAL A 281 -30.61 41.00 -3.95
N ARG A 282 -30.47 40.28 -2.82
CA ARG A 282 -31.49 40.25 -1.76
C ARG A 282 -31.78 41.65 -1.21
N ASN A 283 -30.76 42.47 -0.99
CA ASN A 283 -30.94 43.86 -0.57
C ASN A 283 -31.63 44.71 -1.64
N GLN A 284 -31.36 44.48 -2.92
CA GLN A 284 -32.09 45.13 -4.03
C GLN A 284 -33.55 44.69 -4.07
N ASN A 285 -33.83 43.39 -3.91
CA ASN A 285 -35.18 42.85 -3.82
C ASN A 285 -35.96 43.52 -2.68
N ASN A 286 -35.36 43.66 -1.50
CA ASN A 286 -35.99 44.35 -0.36
C ASN A 286 -36.33 45.82 -0.67
N LYS A 287 -35.45 46.54 -1.39
CA LYS A 287 -35.71 47.92 -1.83
C LYS A 287 -36.85 47.98 -2.83
N LEU A 288 -36.85 47.13 -3.85
CA LEU A 288 -37.93 47.04 -4.85
C LEU A 288 -39.27 46.68 -4.19
N TYR A 289 -39.27 45.78 -3.21
CA TYR A 289 -40.48 45.48 -2.41
C TYR A 289 -41.01 46.71 -1.68
N GLN A 290 -40.13 47.51 -1.06
CA GLN A 290 -40.51 48.76 -0.40
C GLN A 290 -41.07 49.77 -1.39
N GLU A 291 -40.40 49.97 -2.54
CA GLU A 291 -40.85 50.88 -3.59
C GLU A 291 -42.22 50.45 -4.17
N ILE A 292 -42.40 49.17 -4.49
CA ILE A 292 -43.69 48.62 -4.94
C ILE A 292 -44.76 48.81 -3.87
N SER A 293 -44.43 48.62 -2.59
CA SER A 293 -45.38 48.83 -1.49
C SER A 293 -45.78 50.31 -1.38
N GLN A 294 -44.84 51.23 -1.48
CA GLN A 294 -45.10 52.67 -1.47
C GLN A 294 -45.91 53.10 -2.70
N LEU A 295 -45.61 52.57 -3.88
CA LEU A 295 -46.36 52.82 -5.11
C LEU A 295 -47.78 52.25 -5.02
N LYS A 296 -47.97 51.03 -4.50
CA LYS A 296 -49.30 50.46 -4.22
C LYS A 296 -50.08 51.30 -3.21
N GLU A 297 -49.41 51.81 -2.18
CA GLU A 297 -50.05 52.69 -1.21
C GLU A 297 -50.43 54.03 -1.83
N SER A 298 -49.59 54.59 -2.71
CA SER A 298 -49.88 55.80 -3.48
C SER A 298 -51.06 55.58 -4.44
N LEU A 299 -51.14 54.39 -5.06
CA LEU A 299 -52.26 53.95 -5.89
C LEU A 299 -53.55 53.76 -5.07
N ASN A 300 -53.43 53.34 -3.81
CA ASN A 300 -54.56 53.21 -2.88
C ASN A 300 -55.02 54.56 -2.31
N ARG A 301 -54.12 55.56 -2.24
CA ARG A 301 -54.40 56.93 -1.80
C ARG A 301 -54.96 57.82 -2.91
N LEU A 302 -54.76 57.46 -4.18
CA LEU A 302 -55.55 58.01 -5.28
C LEU A 302 -57.03 57.66 -5.01
N PRO A 303 -57.97 58.61 -5.24
CA PRO A 303 -59.39 58.38 -4.97
C PRO A 303 -59.85 57.14 -5.74
N LYS A 304 -60.09 56.05 -5.00
CA LYS A 304 -60.29 54.72 -5.57
C LYS A 304 -61.74 54.44 -5.97
N ASN A 305 -62.58 55.46 -5.97
CA ASN A 305 -63.99 55.28 -6.19
C ASN A 305 -64.38 55.90 -7.53
N ALA A 306 -65.06 55.10 -8.33
CA ALA A 306 -66.03 55.57 -9.31
C ALA A 306 -66.97 56.67 -8.72
N GLU A 307 -67.05 56.83 -7.39
CA GLU A 307 -67.81 57.85 -6.68
C GLU A 307 -67.28 59.30 -6.75
N ASP A 308 -66.03 59.58 -7.13
CA ASP A 308 -65.54 60.97 -7.36
C ASP A 308 -65.46 61.32 -8.85
N LEU A 309 -65.23 60.31 -9.70
CA LEU A 309 -65.25 60.44 -11.16
C LEU A 309 -66.68 60.54 -11.71
N MET A 310 -67.65 59.79 -11.15
CA MET A 310 -69.06 59.91 -11.53
C MET A 310 -69.65 61.29 -11.26
N PRO A 311 -69.48 61.94 -10.10
CA PRO A 311 -70.00 63.29 -9.90
C PRO A 311 -69.25 64.30 -10.76
N LEU A 312 -67.95 64.16 -11.03
CA LEU A 312 -67.24 65.05 -11.96
C LEU A 312 -67.71 64.87 -13.41
N GLN A 313 -67.94 63.63 -13.86
CA GLN A 313 -68.48 63.33 -15.18
C GLN A 313 -69.96 63.73 -15.28
N ALA A 314 -70.76 63.49 -14.25
CA ALA A 314 -72.16 63.88 -14.16
C ALA A 314 -72.31 65.40 -14.06
N GLU A 315 -71.42 66.10 -13.36
CA GLU A 315 -71.39 67.56 -13.26
C GLU A 315 -70.88 68.20 -14.56
N LEU A 316 -69.93 67.57 -15.25
CA LEU A 316 -69.52 67.93 -16.60
C LEU A 316 -70.66 67.75 -17.61
N GLU A 317 -71.36 66.61 -17.59
CA GLU A 317 -72.52 66.36 -18.45
C GLU A 317 -73.68 67.29 -18.13
N LYS A 318 -73.98 67.52 -16.85
CA LYS A 318 -75.00 68.47 -16.40
C LYS A 318 -74.69 69.88 -16.89
N THR A 319 -73.44 70.35 -16.72
CA THR A 319 -73.02 71.69 -17.16
C THR A 319 -73.06 71.82 -18.68
N ARG A 320 -72.73 70.75 -19.43
CA ARG A 320 -72.87 70.70 -20.90
C ARG A 320 -74.34 70.81 -21.32
N LEU A 321 -75.22 70.05 -20.68
CA LEU A 321 -76.66 70.07 -20.96
C LEU A 321 -77.26 71.45 -20.67
N GLU A 322 -76.89 72.08 -19.56
CA GLU A 322 -77.32 73.44 -19.21
C GLU A 322 -76.81 74.49 -20.20
N ALA A 323 -75.55 74.39 -20.64
CA ALA A 323 -74.99 75.27 -21.66
C ALA A 323 -75.73 75.14 -23.01
N GLU A 324 -76.05 73.91 -23.43
CA GLU A 324 -76.79 73.63 -24.66
C GLU A 324 -78.23 74.16 -24.60
N GLN A 325 -78.91 74.00 -23.45
CA GLN A 325 -80.23 74.57 -23.22
C GLN A 325 -80.19 76.11 -23.26
N ASN A 326 -79.18 76.73 -22.66
CA ASN A 326 -79.00 78.18 -22.69
C ASN A 326 -78.72 78.69 -24.11
N LEU A 327 -77.91 77.99 -24.90
CA LEU A 327 -77.68 78.30 -26.31
C LEU A 327 -78.97 78.24 -27.14
N ASN A 328 -79.82 77.23 -26.90
CA ASN A 328 -81.11 77.12 -27.56
C ASN A 328 -82.07 78.25 -27.16
N LYS A 329 -82.10 78.64 -25.87
CA LYS A 329 -82.88 79.81 -25.42
C LYS A 329 -82.38 81.11 -26.03
N GLN A 330 -81.07 81.32 -26.13
CA GLN A 330 -80.51 82.50 -26.81
C GLN A 330 -81.01 82.60 -28.27
N LYS A 331 -81.05 81.49 -29.01
CA LYS A 331 -81.59 81.47 -30.38
C LYS A 331 -83.06 81.87 -30.41
N GLN A 332 -83.87 81.39 -29.46
CA GLN A 332 -85.29 81.79 -29.34
C GLN A 332 -85.45 83.28 -29.04
N TYR A 333 -84.67 83.83 -28.11
CA TYR A 333 -84.70 85.27 -27.80
C TYR A 333 -84.24 86.13 -28.99
N GLN A 334 -83.20 85.71 -29.72
CA GLN A 334 -82.78 86.39 -30.94
C GLN A 334 -83.88 86.41 -32.01
N GLN A 335 -84.58 85.28 -32.20
CA GLN A 335 -85.73 85.20 -33.10
C GLN A 335 -86.87 86.11 -32.63
N ASN A 336 -87.18 86.12 -31.33
CA ASN A 336 -88.22 86.96 -30.76
C ASN A 336 -87.90 88.46 -30.92
N ILE A 337 -86.67 88.88 -30.62
CA ILE A 337 -86.19 90.25 -30.87
C ILE A 337 -86.31 90.61 -32.35
N GLY A 338 -85.97 89.69 -33.27
CA GLY A 338 -86.16 89.86 -34.71
C GLY A 338 -87.63 90.11 -35.10
N GLN A 339 -88.56 89.34 -34.52
CA GLN A 339 -89.99 89.52 -34.74
C GLN A 339 -90.53 90.83 -34.13
N LEU A 340 -90.08 91.19 -32.93
CA LEU A 340 -90.43 92.44 -32.27
C LEU A 340 -89.93 93.65 -33.06
N ASN A 341 -88.73 93.58 -33.64
CA ASN A 341 -88.19 94.63 -34.51
C ASN A 341 -89.04 94.84 -35.78
N GLU A 342 -89.50 93.76 -36.43
CA GLU A 342 -90.41 93.90 -37.58
C GLU A 342 -91.78 94.45 -37.16
N ARG A 343 -92.31 94.03 -36.01
CA ARG A 343 -93.57 94.60 -35.47
C ARG A 343 -93.42 96.08 -35.15
N LEU A 344 -92.29 96.47 -34.55
CA LEU A 344 -91.97 97.87 -34.25
C LEU A 344 -91.90 98.70 -35.55
N ARG A 345 -91.22 98.19 -36.57
CA ARG A 345 -91.11 98.83 -37.89
C ARG A 345 -92.47 99.03 -38.55
N LEU A 346 -93.33 98.00 -38.49
CA LEU A 346 -94.70 98.06 -39.02
C LEU A 346 -95.57 99.05 -38.23
N ALA A 347 -95.46 99.09 -36.90
CA ALA A 347 -96.21 100.01 -36.05
C ALA A 347 -95.77 101.47 -36.26
N GLN A 348 -94.46 101.72 -36.37
CA GLN A 348 -93.90 103.04 -36.69
C GLN A 348 -94.33 103.52 -38.09
N LYS A 349 -94.34 102.63 -39.09
CA LYS A 349 -94.85 102.96 -40.43
C LYS A 349 -96.33 103.33 -40.39
N LYS A 350 -97.16 102.55 -39.67
CA LYS A 350 -98.59 102.85 -39.48
C LYS A 350 -98.82 104.16 -38.72
N GLN A 351 -97.97 104.48 -37.73
CA GLN A 351 -98.02 105.74 -37.02
C GLN A 351 -97.75 106.91 -37.99
N LEU A 352 -96.72 106.79 -38.84
CA LEU A 352 -96.36 107.79 -39.85
C LEU A 352 -97.52 108.04 -40.83
N GLU A 353 -98.10 106.95 -41.37
CA GLU A 353 -99.26 106.99 -42.27
C GLU A 353 -100.50 107.63 -41.61
N ALA A 354 -100.72 107.38 -40.31
CA ALA A 354 -101.82 107.98 -39.55
C ALA A 354 -101.60 109.49 -39.28
N THR A 355 -100.37 109.94 -39.06
CA THR A 355 -100.05 111.38 -38.92
C THR A 355 -100.19 112.19 -40.21
N GLU A 356 -100.02 111.58 -41.39
CA GLU A 356 -100.09 112.28 -42.69
C GLU A 356 -101.53 112.46 -43.22
N SER A 357 -102.52 111.71 -42.73
CA SER A 357 -103.86 111.62 -43.36
C SER A 357 -104.87 112.75 -43.04
N ASN A 358 -104.58 113.73 -42.19
CA ASN A 358 -105.43 114.94 -41.94
C ASN A 358 -106.96 114.75 -41.71
N GLU A 359 -107.43 113.56 -41.33
CA GLU A 359 -108.78 113.30 -40.79
C GLU A 359 -108.68 112.99 -39.28
N ILE A 360 -109.52 113.64 -38.46
CA ILE A 360 -109.52 113.58 -36.99
C ILE A 360 -109.69 112.13 -36.49
N LYS A 361 -108.61 111.50 -36.00
CA LYS A 361 -108.61 110.19 -35.31
C LYS A 361 -107.57 110.09 -34.17
N GLU A 362 -107.61 111.01 -33.20
CA GLU A 362 -106.69 111.03 -32.04
C GLU A 362 -106.62 109.70 -31.25
N ASN A 363 -107.69 108.89 -31.26
CA ASN A 363 -107.75 107.63 -30.52
C ASN A 363 -106.89 106.50 -31.13
N GLU A 364 -106.79 106.43 -32.47
CA GLU A 364 -105.94 105.43 -33.15
C GLU A 364 -104.45 105.73 -32.94
N LEU A 365 -104.08 107.02 -32.93
CA LEU A 365 -102.69 107.45 -32.71
C LEU A 365 -102.21 107.16 -31.28
N ALA A 366 -103.05 107.43 -30.27
CA ALA A 366 -102.76 107.12 -28.87
C ALA A 366 -102.64 105.60 -28.64
N GLN A 367 -103.46 104.80 -29.33
CA GLN A 367 -103.39 103.34 -29.27
C GLN A 367 -102.12 102.78 -29.95
N LEU A 368 -101.70 103.37 -31.07
CA LEU A 368 -100.44 103.03 -31.75
C LEU A 368 -99.20 103.41 -30.92
N GLN A 369 -99.20 104.59 -30.27
CA GLN A 369 -98.13 104.99 -29.36
C GLN A 369 -97.99 104.04 -28.17
N LYS A 370 -99.11 103.64 -27.57
CA LYS A 370 -99.11 102.64 -26.51
C LYS A 370 -98.57 101.29 -27.00
N GLN A 371 -98.96 100.87 -28.19
CA GLN A 371 -98.48 99.61 -28.79
C GLN A 371 -96.97 99.64 -29.10
N ILE A 372 -96.44 100.77 -29.58
CA ILE A 372 -95.00 100.96 -29.80
C ILE A 372 -94.24 100.87 -28.47
N GLN A 373 -94.73 101.55 -27.42
CA GLN A 373 -94.13 101.49 -26.10
C GLN A 373 -94.14 100.07 -25.51
N ASP A 374 -95.23 99.33 -25.69
CA ASP A 374 -95.34 97.93 -25.23
C ASP A 374 -94.37 97.00 -26.01
N ILE A 375 -94.18 97.22 -27.31
CA ILE A 375 -93.21 96.49 -28.13
C ILE A 375 -91.77 96.82 -27.71
N GLU A 376 -91.45 98.09 -27.46
CA GLU A 376 -90.12 98.53 -27.00
C GLU A 376 -89.78 97.98 -25.62
N ASN A 377 -90.72 98.00 -24.67
CA ASN A 377 -90.54 97.40 -23.35
C ASN A 377 -90.31 95.89 -23.46
N SER A 378 -91.09 95.19 -24.30
CA SER A 378 -90.94 93.75 -24.55
C SER A 378 -89.60 93.41 -25.20
N ARG A 379 -89.13 94.27 -26.12
CA ARG A 379 -87.83 94.11 -26.77
C ARG A 379 -86.68 94.34 -25.80
N SER A 380 -86.74 95.40 -25.00
CA SER A 380 -85.70 95.72 -24.00
C SER A 380 -85.58 94.60 -22.96
N LEU A 381 -86.70 94.02 -22.53
CA LEU A 381 -86.70 92.85 -21.64
C LEU A 381 -86.04 91.64 -22.30
N ALA A 382 -86.41 91.32 -23.55
CA ALA A 382 -85.82 90.20 -24.29
C ALA A 382 -84.31 90.40 -24.57
N GLU A 383 -83.85 91.64 -24.80
CA GLU A 383 -82.43 91.98 -24.97
C GLU A 383 -81.65 91.82 -23.65
N SER A 384 -82.23 92.23 -22.52
CA SER A 384 -81.63 92.04 -21.19
C SER A 384 -81.49 90.55 -20.85
N GLU A 385 -82.53 89.75 -21.09
CA GLU A 385 -82.50 88.29 -20.83
C GLU A 385 -81.51 87.56 -21.77
N LEU A 386 -81.36 88.03 -23.01
CA LEU A 386 -80.36 87.50 -23.95
C LEU A 386 -78.92 87.75 -23.47
N GLU A 387 -78.64 88.95 -22.96
CA GLU A 387 -77.31 89.32 -22.50
C GLU A 387 -76.93 88.58 -21.20
N GLU A 388 -77.90 88.39 -20.29
CA GLU A 388 -77.73 87.54 -19.11
C GLU A 388 -77.41 86.09 -19.49
N LEU A 389 -78.13 85.51 -20.45
CA LEU A 389 -77.87 84.16 -20.96
C LEU A 389 -76.50 84.01 -21.62
N ARG A 390 -76.01 85.05 -22.32
CA ARG A 390 -74.65 85.07 -22.91
C ARG A 390 -73.56 85.10 -21.84
N SER A 391 -73.78 85.87 -20.78
CA SER A 391 -72.88 85.90 -19.63
C SER A 391 -72.82 84.53 -18.95
N ASN A 392 -73.98 83.89 -18.75
CA ASN A 392 -74.09 82.55 -18.15
C ASN A 392 -73.43 81.46 -19.01
N GLU A 393 -73.65 81.46 -20.33
CA GLU A 393 -72.99 80.50 -21.24
C GLU A 393 -71.46 80.63 -21.20
N LYS A 394 -70.94 81.86 -21.21
CA LYS A 394 -69.49 82.11 -21.08
C LYS A 394 -68.94 81.63 -19.73
N GLY A 395 -69.76 81.66 -18.68
CA GLY A 395 -69.46 81.05 -17.37
C GLY A 395 -69.39 79.53 -17.44
N SER A 396 -70.42 78.89 -17.98
CA SER A 396 -70.50 77.42 -18.14
C SER A 396 -69.36 76.87 -18.99
N GLN A 397 -68.98 77.55 -20.08
CA GLN A 397 -67.89 77.09 -20.95
C GLN A 397 -66.53 77.08 -20.23
N LYS A 398 -66.27 78.04 -19.34
CA LYS A 398 -65.05 78.04 -18.51
C LYS A 398 -65.04 76.87 -17.53
N ILE A 399 -66.18 76.54 -16.94
CA ILE A 399 -66.32 75.43 -15.99
C ILE A 399 -66.06 74.09 -16.71
N ILE A 400 -66.63 73.91 -17.91
CA ILE A 400 -66.41 72.73 -18.75
C ILE A 400 -64.92 72.51 -19.02
N THR A 401 -64.20 73.55 -19.46
CA THR A 401 -62.75 73.45 -19.74
C THR A 401 -61.94 73.06 -18.49
N VAL A 402 -62.27 73.63 -17.33
CA VAL A 402 -61.60 73.32 -16.06
C VAL A 402 -61.85 71.87 -15.64
N LEU A 403 -63.09 71.39 -15.77
CA LEU A 403 -63.46 70.01 -15.42
C LEU A 403 -62.81 68.99 -16.36
N GLU A 404 -62.79 69.25 -17.68
CA GLU A 404 -62.11 68.40 -18.68
C GLU A 404 -60.61 68.30 -18.41
N GLN A 405 -59.96 69.42 -18.09
CA GLN A 405 -58.53 69.45 -17.79
C GLN A 405 -58.22 68.68 -16.49
N LYS A 406 -59.08 68.80 -15.47
CA LYS A 406 -58.93 68.07 -14.21
C LYS A 406 -59.09 66.55 -14.41
N LEU A 407 -60.06 66.15 -15.22
CA LEU A 407 -60.32 64.75 -15.55
C LEU A 407 -59.15 64.13 -16.33
N TYR A 408 -58.66 64.83 -17.36
CA TYR A 408 -57.52 64.38 -18.16
C TYR A 408 -56.25 64.19 -17.33
N ASN A 409 -55.94 65.16 -16.45
CA ASN A 409 -54.77 65.08 -15.57
C ASN A 409 -54.85 63.90 -14.60
N GLN A 410 -56.03 63.58 -14.07
CA GLN A 410 -56.20 62.42 -13.17
C GLN A 410 -55.99 61.08 -13.88
N ILE A 411 -56.52 60.92 -15.09
CA ILE A 411 -56.34 59.70 -15.90
C ILE A 411 -54.85 59.52 -16.25
N LEU A 412 -54.19 60.59 -16.68
CA LEU A 412 -52.77 60.55 -17.05
C LEU A 412 -51.87 60.13 -15.88
N VAL A 413 -52.12 60.69 -14.68
CA VAL A 413 -51.38 60.34 -13.47
C VAL A 413 -51.60 58.86 -13.10
N GLN A 414 -52.84 58.36 -13.20
CA GLN A 414 -53.14 56.96 -12.92
C GLN A 414 -52.45 56.00 -13.90
N GLU A 415 -52.42 56.32 -15.19
CA GLU A 415 -51.75 55.53 -16.22
C GLU A 415 -50.22 55.49 -16.03
N GLN A 416 -49.62 56.64 -15.67
CA GLN A 416 -48.20 56.73 -15.34
C GLN A 416 -47.82 55.88 -14.12
N LEU A 417 -48.60 55.95 -13.03
CA LEU A 417 -48.37 55.14 -11.83
C LEU A 417 -48.54 53.64 -12.10
N ASN A 418 -49.53 53.23 -12.89
CA ASN A 418 -49.72 51.83 -13.29
C ASN A 418 -48.53 51.32 -14.13
N THR A 419 -48.08 52.09 -15.12
CA THR A 419 -46.92 51.74 -15.95
C THR A 419 -45.66 51.59 -15.10
N GLN A 420 -45.45 52.49 -14.14
CA GLN A 420 -44.30 52.42 -13.22
C GLN A 420 -44.37 51.19 -12.30
N LEU A 421 -45.57 50.83 -11.84
CA LEU A 421 -45.79 49.65 -11.00
C LEU A 421 -45.54 48.35 -11.78
N GLU A 422 -45.95 48.27 -13.05
CA GLU A 422 -45.66 47.13 -13.92
C GLU A 422 -44.14 46.97 -14.17
N LEU A 423 -43.44 48.07 -14.45
CA LEU A 423 -41.98 48.07 -14.63
C LEU A 423 -41.24 47.58 -13.37
N LEU A 424 -41.63 48.05 -12.19
CA LEU A 424 -41.02 47.60 -10.94
C LEU A 424 -41.34 46.13 -10.62
N GLN A 425 -42.55 45.67 -10.91
CA GLN A 425 -42.92 44.25 -10.73
C GLN A 425 -42.11 43.33 -11.64
N ASN A 426 -41.91 43.72 -12.91
CA ASN A 426 -41.06 42.98 -13.83
C ASN A 426 -39.60 42.96 -13.36
N SER A 427 -39.07 44.10 -12.90
CA SER A 427 -37.71 44.18 -12.36
C SER A 427 -37.52 43.34 -11.09
N LEU A 428 -38.52 43.29 -10.21
CA LEU A 428 -38.51 42.43 -9.02
C LEU A 428 -38.51 40.95 -9.41
N LEU A 429 -39.31 40.55 -10.40
CA LEU A 429 -39.36 39.17 -10.87
C LEU A 429 -38.01 38.72 -11.44
N GLU A 430 -37.40 39.52 -12.30
CA GLU A 430 -36.06 39.24 -12.86
C GLU A 430 -35.00 39.12 -11.75
N SER A 431 -35.05 40.00 -10.76
CA SER A 431 -34.12 40.01 -9.65
C SER A 431 -34.33 38.82 -8.69
N GLN A 432 -35.56 38.32 -8.53
CA GLN A 432 -35.85 37.09 -7.79
C GLN A 432 -35.33 35.83 -8.50
N GLN A 433 -35.50 35.77 -9.82
CA GLN A 433 -34.94 34.67 -10.63
C GLN A 433 -33.42 34.63 -10.48
N ARG A 434 -32.76 35.79 -10.56
CA ARG A 434 -31.30 35.90 -10.35
C ARG A 434 -30.88 35.46 -8.94
N GLU A 435 -31.65 35.77 -7.89
CA GLU A 435 -31.36 35.29 -6.53
C GLU A 435 -31.42 33.75 -6.45
N GLN A 436 -32.41 33.13 -7.10
CA GLN A 436 -32.55 31.66 -7.13
C GLN A 436 -31.39 30.98 -7.88
N GLU A 437 -31.00 31.54 -9.03
CA GLU A 437 -29.85 31.04 -9.81
C GLU A 437 -28.55 31.10 -9.00
N LEU A 438 -28.29 32.22 -8.31
CA LEU A 438 -27.11 32.37 -7.46
C LEU A 438 -27.12 31.39 -6.28
N ALA A 439 -28.26 31.18 -5.63
CA ALA A 439 -28.40 30.22 -4.53
C ALA A 439 -28.18 28.77 -5.00
N GLN A 440 -28.63 28.43 -6.21
CA GLN A 440 -28.39 27.11 -6.78
C GLN A 440 -26.91 26.91 -7.13
N ARG A 441 -26.25 27.94 -7.65
CA ARG A 441 -24.82 27.93 -7.94
C ARG A 441 -23.98 27.83 -6.67
N GLU A 442 -24.37 28.50 -5.58
CA GLU A 442 -23.74 28.36 -4.26
C GLU A 442 -23.78 26.90 -3.76
N LYS A 443 -24.95 26.24 -3.85
CA LYS A 443 -25.09 24.82 -3.47
C LYS A 443 -24.20 23.91 -4.31
N GLN A 444 -24.10 24.18 -5.61
CA GLN A 444 -23.23 23.40 -6.50
C GLN A 444 -21.75 23.57 -6.12
N THR A 445 -21.28 24.81 -5.95
CA THR A 445 -19.90 25.09 -5.52
C THR A 445 -19.60 24.48 -4.16
N GLN A 446 -20.56 24.44 -3.24
CA GLN A 446 -20.42 23.78 -1.94
C GLN A 446 -20.21 22.27 -2.07
N ALA A 447 -20.96 21.60 -2.96
CA ALA A 447 -20.79 20.17 -3.21
C ALA A 447 -19.43 19.87 -3.88
N GLU A 448 -18.97 20.73 -4.78
CA GLU A 448 -17.64 20.60 -5.41
C GLU A 448 -16.50 20.75 -4.39
N LEU A 449 -16.62 21.68 -3.43
CA LEU A 449 -15.67 21.83 -2.33
C LEU A 449 -15.58 20.59 -1.44
N GLU A 450 -16.72 19.95 -1.15
CA GLU A 450 -16.77 18.71 -0.37
C GLU A 450 -16.04 17.57 -1.10
N ILE A 451 -16.30 17.41 -2.40
CA ILE A 451 -15.63 16.40 -3.24
C ILE A 451 -14.12 16.63 -3.30
N LEU A 452 -13.67 17.88 -3.51
CA LEU A 452 -12.24 18.21 -3.53
C LEU A 452 -11.58 17.93 -2.17
N GLY A 453 -12.27 18.22 -1.07
CA GLY A 453 -11.80 17.91 0.28
C GLY A 453 -11.61 16.41 0.50
N GLU A 454 -12.61 15.60 0.09
CA GLU A 454 -12.54 14.14 0.15
C GLU A 454 -11.39 13.56 -0.71
N GLU A 455 -11.14 14.13 -1.90
CA GLU A 455 -10.05 13.69 -2.77
C GLU A 455 -8.66 14.01 -2.19
N ILE A 456 -8.49 15.19 -1.60
CA ILE A 456 -7.26 15.57 -0.90
C ILE A 456 -7.02 14.66 0.31
N GLU A 457 -8.05 14.37 1.10
CA GLU A 457 -7.93 13.48 2.27
C GLU A 457 -7.53 12.06 1.86
N ARG A 458 -8.12 11.54 0.77
CA ARG A 458 -7.75 10.22 0.22
C ARG A 458 -6.27 10.16 -0.20
N ILE A 459 -5.78 11.17 -0.92
CA ILE A 459 -4.39 11.18 -1.39
C ILE A 459 -3.41 11.30 -0.22
N LYS A 460 -3.79 12.00 0.86
CA LYS A 460 -2.99 12.08 2.10
C LYS A 460 -2.92 10.76 2.85
N GLU A 461 -4.01 10.00 2.91
CA GLU A 461 -3.98 8.65 3.46
C GLU A 461 -3.01 7.76 2.67
N ASP A 462 -2.96 7.85 1.34
CA ASP A 462 -2.04 7.06 0.52
C ASP A 462 -0.54 7.37 0.73
N GLU A 463 -0.19 8.59 1.18
CA GLU A 463 1.22 8.94 1.49
C GLU A 463 1.77 8.24 2.75
N GLY A 464 0.88 7.79 3.65
CA GLY A 464 1.20 7.09 4.90
C GLY A 464 1.91 7.93 5.97
N ARG A 465 2.77 8.90 5.60
CA ARG A 465 3.34 9.88 6.53
C ARG A 465 2.80 11.27 6.23
N HIS A 466 1.98 11.79 7.12
CA HIS A 466 1.41 13.13 6.97
C HIS A 466 1.37 13.89 8.30
N PRO A 467 1.23 15.23 8.26
CA PRO A 467 0.78 15.98 9.43
C PRO A 467 -0.55 15.40 9.93
N LEU A 468 -0.74 15.37 11.25
CA LEU A 468 -1.98 14.87 11.83
C LEU A 468 -3.18 15.70 11.35
N ASN A 469 -4.23 15.03 10.88
CA ASN A 469 -5.50 15.64 10.52
C ASN A 469 -6.30 16.05 11.79
N ASN A 470 -7.42 16.76 11.61
CA ASN A 470 -8.22 17.27 12.74
C ASN A 470 -8.73 16.16 13.68
N PHE A 471 -9.06 14.99 13.13
CA PHE A 471 -9.54 13.86 13.91
C PHE A 471 -8.40 13.19 14.70
N GLU A 472 -7.25 13.00 14.07
CA GLU A 472 -6.03 12.51 14.72
C GLU A 472 -5.54 13.47 15.82
N VAL A 473 -5.63 14.79 15.61
CA VAL A 473 -5.34 15.79 16.67
C VAL A 473 -6.29 15.61 17.86
N SER A 474 -7.56 15.29 17.61
CA SER A 474 -8.53 15.03 18.67
C SER A 474 -8.21 13.75 19.44
N ILE A 475 -7.76 12.69 18.76
CA ILE A 475 -7.25 11.46 19.40
C ILE A 475 -6.00 11.80 20.23
N LYS A 476 -5.02 12.49 19.65
CA LYS A 476 -3.78 12.87 20.34
C LYS A 476 -4.07 13.62 21.64
N ASN A 477 -4.93 14.64 21.58
CA ASN A 477 -5.33 15.40 22.76
C ASN A 477 -6.00 14.50 23.81
N THR A 478 -6.86 13.58 23.41
CA THR A 478 -7.52 12.63 24.31
C THR A 478 -6.51 11.69 24.98
N LEU A 479 -5.52 11.20 24.24
CA LEU A 479 -4.46 10.35 24.76
C LEU A 479 -3.52 11.10 25.70
N GLU A 480 -3.06 12.30 25.33
CA GLU A 480 -2.14 13.12 26.14
C GLU A 480 -2.80 13.70 27.41
N GLN A 481 -4.13 13.80 27.45
CA GLN A 481 -4.87 14.12 28.67
C GLN A 481 -4.85 12.98 29.70
N HIS A 482 -4.79 11.71 29.25
CA HIS A 482 -4.87 10.53 30.12
C HIS A 482 -3.51 9.86 30.36
N PHE A 483 -2.57 10.00 29.41
CA PHE A 483 -1.26 9.36 29.44
C PHE A 483 -0.16 10.40 29.25
N SER A 484 1.01 10.16 29.87
CA SER A 484 2.18 11.02 29.65
C SER A 484 2.60 11.04 28.18
N SER A 485 2.98 12.21 27.66
CA SER A 485 3.37 12.40 26.26
C SER A 485 4.48 11.44 25.80
N GLU A 486 5.40 11.06 26.67
CA GLU A 486 6.47 10.09 26.37
C GLU A 486 5.95 8.68 26.00
N ARG A 487 4.71 8.35 26.37
CA ARG A 487 4.04 7.08 26.08
C ARG A 487 3.30 7.10 24.75
N VAL A 488 3.06 8.27 24.18
CA VAL A 488 2.27 8.48 22.97
C VAL A 488 3.19 8.87 21.83
N LEU A 489 3.38 7.95 20.90
CA LEU A 489 4.20 8.16 19.71
C LEU A 489 3.27 8.40 18.52
N THR A 490 3.57 9.40 17.70
CA THR A 490 2.79 9.72 16.50
C THR A 490 3.62 9.45 15.25
N GLN A 491 3.02 8.93 14.18
CA GLN A 491 3.66 8.82 12.87
C GLN A 491 5.01 8.06 12.94
N PHE A 492 5.02 6.91 13.63
CA PHE A 492 6.22 6.09 13.87
C PHE A 492 6.44 5.04 12.77
N ASP A 493 7.65 4.94 12.21
CA ASP A 493 7.98 3.96 11.17
C ASP A 493 8.23 2.57 11.78
N VAL A 494 7.26 1.66 11.63
CA VAL A 494 7.38 0.25 12.02
C VAL A 494 7.92 -0.65 10.90
N GLY A 495 8.29 -0.07 9.74
CA GLY A 495 8.82 -0.80 8.60
C GLY A 495 10.11 -1.55 8.94
N THR A 496 10.17 -2.85 8.61
CA THR A 496 11.38 -3.67 8.81
C THR A 496 11.90 -4.22 7.47
N GLY A 497 13.19 -4.01 7.20
CA GLY A 497 13.89 -4.61 6.07
C GLY A 497 13.37 -4.19 4.69
N LYS A 498 13.02 -5.17 3.84
CA LYS A 498 12.70 -5.00 2.40
C LYS A 498 11.27 -4.53 2.10
N GLN A 499 10.43 -4.32 3.12
CA GLN A 499 8.99 -4.06 2.94
C GLN A 499 8.64 -2.56 2.79
N GLY A 500 9.63 -1.66 2.80
CA GLY A 500 9.40 -0.21 2.79
C GLY A 500 9.03 0.35 4.17
N SER A 501 9.00 1.68 4.27
CA SER A 501 8.54 2.39 5.47
C SER A 501 7.03 2.23 5.67
N LYS A 502 6.59 2.10 6.92
CA LYS A 502 5.19 1.92 7.33
C LYS A 502 4.94 2.78 8.56
N PHE A 503 4.30 3.93 8.40
CA PHE A 503 4.11 4.90 9.48
C PHE A 503 2.77 4.68 10.17
N THR A 504 2.77 4.42 11.48
CA THR A 504 1.54 4.28 12.29
C THR A 504 1.01 5.63 12.73
N ASP A 505 -0.31 5.82 12.81
CA ASP A 505 -0.89 7.07 13.35
C ASP A 505 -0.47 7.28 14.80
N PHE A 506 -0.73 6.29 15.66
CA PHE A 506 -0.26 6.31 17.04
C PHE A 506 0.26 4.96 17.53
N ILE A 507 1.22 5.02 18.44
CA ILE A 507 1.60 3.91 19.32
C ILE A 507 1.50 4.38 20.75
N ILE A 508 0.79 3.62 21.58
CA ILE A 508 0.78 3.78 23.02
C ILE A 508 1.61 2.69 23.67
N VAL A 509 2.52 3.09 24.56
CA VAL A 509 3.33 2.16 25.36
C VAL A 509 2.76 2.08 26.78
N MET A 510 2.05 0.99 27.05
CA MET A 510 1.50 0.68 28.37
C MET A 510 2.50 -0.14 29.20
N ASN A 511 2.21 -0.31 30.48
CA ASN A 511 3.11 -1.03 31.37
C ASN A 511 3.21 -2.52 31.01
N LYS A 512 2.14 -3.10 30.42
CA LYS A 512 2.06 -4.53 30.13
C LYS A 512 1.91 -4.85 28.64
N CYS A 513 1.71 -3.85 27.78
CA CYS A 513 1.56 -4.04 26.33
C CYS A 513 1.91 -2.78 25.52
N CYS A 514 2.10 -2.93 24.20
CA CYS A 514 1.99 -1.81 23.26
C CYS A 514 0.66 -1.87 22.54
N ILE A 515 0.13 -0.72 22.16
CA ILE A 515 -1.11 -0.61 21.41
C ILE A 515 -0.84 0.28 20.20
N VAL A 516 -1.04 -0.27 19.01
CA VAL A 516 -1.05 0.51 17.76
C VAL A 516 -2.47 1.01 17.55
N ILE A 517 -2.63 2.29 17.28
CA ILE A 517 -3.92 2.91 17.01
C ILE A 517 -3.91 3.44 15.57
N GLU A 518 -4.92 3.03 14.80
CA GLU A 518 -5.24 3.53 13.47
C GLU A 518 -6.49 4.40 13.57
N ALA A 519 -6.42 5.64 13.10
CA ALA A 519 -7.50 6.61 13.12
C ALA A 519 -8.21 6.65 11.75
N LYS A 520 -9.55 6.60 11.76
CA LYS A 520 -10.37 6.72 10.56
C LYS A 520 -11.46 7.76 10.77
N SER A 521 -11.42 8.87 10.03
CA SER A 521 -12.29 10.06 10.19
C SER A 521 -13.76 9.85 9.76
N TYR A 522 -14.13 8.65 9.33
CA TYR A 522 -15.45 8.34 8.80
C TYR A 522 -16.55 8.36 9.86
N GLN A 523 -17.52 9.25 9.69
CA GLN A 523 -18.68 9.42 10.57
C GLN A 523 -19.95 8.84 9.93
N GLY A 524 -20.54 7.80 10.53
CA GLY A 524 -21.73 7.12 10.03
C GLY A 524 -21.79 5.66 10.50
N THR A 525 -22.58 4.83 9.82
CA THR A 525 -22.66 3.39 10.12
C THR A 525 -21.53 2.63 9.40
N ILE A 526 -20.61 2.06 10.15
CA ILE A 526 -19.42 1.34 9.68
C ILE A 526 -19.76 -0.14 9.52
N THR A 527 -19.71 -0.64 8.29
CA THR A 527 -20.09 -2.02 7.92
C THR A 527 -18.99 -2.69 7.09
N SER A 528 -18.92 -4.01 7.13
CA SER A 528 -18.07 -4.82 6.25
C SER A 528 -18.83 -5.17 4.96
N VAL A 529 -18.14 -5.26 3.81
CA VAL A 529 -18.75 -5.77 2.57
C VAL A 529 -18.96 -7.29 2.63
N GLY A 530 -18.13 -7.98 3.41
CA GLY A 530 -18.16 -9.42 3.66
C GLY A 530 -17.40 -9.72 4.94
N ASN A 531 -16.40 -10.61 4.89
CA ASN A 531 -15.62 -10.91 6.10
C ASN A 531 -14.79 -9.69 6.54
N PRO A 532 -14.96 -9.17 7.78
CA PRO A 532 -14.27 -7.97 8.27
C PRO A 532 -12.74 -8.03 8.19
N ARG A 533 -12.14 -9.23 8.14
CA ARG A 533 -10.69 -9.41 8.06
C ARG A 533 -10.12 -9.39 6.64
N ASN A 534 -10.96 -9.66 5.64
CA ASN A 534 -10.51 -9.94 4.27
C ASN A 534 -11.14 -9.05 3.21
N THR A 535 -12.24 -8.36 3.52
CA THR A 535 -12.95 -7.49 2.57
C THR A 535 -12.97 -6.05 3.06
N GLY A 536 -13.14 -5.13 2.12
CA GLY A 536 -13.33 -3.71 2.41
C GLY A 536 -14.41 -3.38 3.43
N TRP A 537 -14.24 -2.25 4.10
CA TRP A 537 -15.23 -1.66 5.00
C TRP A 537 -15.85 -0.44 4.33
N THR A 538 -17.08 -0.13 4.72
CA THR A 538 -17.84 0.99 4.17
C THR A 538 -18.52 1.79 5.27
N CYS A 539 -18.53 3.11 5.13
CA CYS A 539 -19.27 4.04 5.97
C CYS A 539 -20.55 4.47 5.25
N ASN A 540 -21.71 4.27 5.88
CA ASN A 540 -22.99 4.75 5.38
C ASN A 540 -23.41 6.02 6.13
N THR A 541 -23.56 7.13 5.40
CA THR A 541 -23.99 8.43 5.94
C THR A 541 -25.47 8.73 5.70
N GLY A 542 -26.24 7.71 5.30
CA GLY A 542 -27.66 7.80 4.97
C GLY A 542 -27.91 8.09 3.50
N THR A 543 -27.26 9.12 2.94
CA THR A 543 -27.38 9.48 1.52
C THR A 543 -26.27 8.91 0.64
N ARG A 544 -25.17 8.44 1.23
CA ARG A 544 -23.99 7.94 0.51
C ARG A 544 -23.38 6.74 1.24
N LYS A 545 -22.83 5.82 0.45
CA LYS A 545 -22.01 4.70 0.93
C LYS A 545 -20.56 4.95 0.49
N LEU A 546 -19.70 5.24 1.45
CA LEU A 546 -18.29 5.56 1.25
C LEU A 546 -17.43 4.33 1.57
N TYR A 547 -16.41 4.05 0.76
CA TYR A 547 -15.42 3.04 1.09
C TYR A 547 -14.41 3.60 2.10
N ILE A 548 -14.06 2.80 3.10
CA ILE A 548 -13.08 3.16 4.14
C ILE A 548 -11.72 2.66 3.69
N TYR A 549 -10.84 3.60 3.34
CA TYR A 549 -9.53 3.28 2.78
C TYR A 549 -8.50 2.92 3.85
N ALA A 550 -7.48 2.22 3.39
CA ALA A 550 -6.35 1.77 4.19
C ALA A 550 -5.07 1.98 3.37
N CYS A 551 -4.00 2.47 4.00
CA CYS A 551 -2.72 2.75 3.31
C CYS A 551 -2.08 1.48 2.72
N TRP A 552 -2.41 0.31 3.27
CA TRP A 552 -2.16 -1.00 2.66
C TRP A 552 -3.11 -2.05 3.23
N GLY A 553 -3.31 -3.10 2.44
CA GLY A 553 -4.32 -4.11 2.72
C GLY A 553 -5.70 -3.65 2.26
N GLU A 554 -6.66 -4.54 2.36
CA GLU A 554 -8.02 -4.35 1.84
C GLU A 554 -8.89 -3.48 2.77
N ASN A 555 -8.51 -3.35 4.05
CA ASN A 555 -9.32 -2.67 5.08
C ASN A 555 -8.49 -2.22 6.30
N PRO A 556 -9.06 -1.38 7.20
CA PRO A 556 -8.37 -0.88 8.39
C PRO A 556 -7.84 -1.98 9.33
N TYR A 557 -8.53 -3.12 9.42
CA TYR A 557 -8.05 -4.26 10.21
C TYR A 557 -6.72 -4.82 9.67
N GLN A 558 -6.58 -4.99 8.35
CA GLN A 558 -5.35 -5.51 7.76
C GLN A 558 -4.19 -4.52 7.93
N GLN A 559 -4.49 -3.22 7.87
CA GLN A 559 -3.52 -2.16 8.09
C GLN A 559 -2.98 -2.20 9.52
N VAL A 560 -3.86 -2.14 10.53
CA VAL A 560 -3.47 -2.17 11.94
C VAL A 560 -2.83 -3.50 12.33
N LYS A 561 -3.27 -4.61 11.74
CA LYS A 561 -2.63 -5.93 11.90
C LYS A 561 -1.19 -5.91 11.40
N THR A 562 -0.97 -5.37 10.21
CA THR A 562 0.37 -5.29 9.61
C THR A 562 1.31 -4.45 10.48
N TYR A 563 0.82 -3.34 11.02
CA TYR A 563 1.60 -2.54 11.96
C TYR A 563 1.89 -3.28 13.26
N ALA A 564 0.88 -3.86 13.89
CA ALA A 564 1.01 -4.57 15.14
C ALA A 564 2.01 -5.74 15.02
N ASP A 565 1.96 -6.49 13.92
CA ASP A 565 2.91 -7.56 13.61
C ASP A 565 4.34 -7.02 13.44
N SER A 566 4.49 -5.88 12.76
CA SER A 566 5.81 -5.26 12.51
C SER A 566 6.41 -4.69 13.80
N LEU A 567 5.60 -3.97 14.59
CA LEU A 567 5.98 -3.47 15.91
C LEU A 567 6.30 -4.62 16.86
N TYR A 568 5.53 -5.71 16.83
CA TYR A 568 5.81 -6.91 17.62
C TYR A 568 7.19 -7.46 17.34
N GLN A 569 7.61 -7.56 16.06
CA GLN A 569 8.99 -7.98 15.73
C GLN A 569 10.03 -6.97 16.21
N TYR A 570 9.72 -5.67 16.15
CA TYR A 570 10.62 -4.61 16.61
C TYR A 570 10.87 -4.65 18.12
N VAL A 571 9.82 -4.86 18.92
CA VAL A 571 9.90 -4.91 20.39
C VAL A 571 10.28 -6.29 20.94
N LYS A 572 10.29 -7.32 20.10
CA LYS A 572 10.67 -8.68 20.50
C LYS A 572 12.14 -8.74 20.94
N SER A 573 12.36 -8.83 22.25
CA SER A 573 13.69 -9.07 22.83
C SER A 573 14.05 -10.56 22.79
N SER A 574 15.34 -10.89 22.80
CA SER A 574 15.87 -12.27 22.83
C SER A 574 15.49 -13.07 24.10
N ASN A 575 14.90 -12.42 25.12
CA ASN A 575 14.43 -13.07 26.33
C ASN A 575 13.00 -13.63 26.16
N ARG A 576 12.74 -14.77 26.82
CA ARG A 576 11.53 -15.62 26.66
C ARG A 576 10.18 -14.93 26.94
N ASN A 577 10.14 -13.69 27.44
CA ASN A 577 8.91 -12.96 27.73
C ASN A 577 8.52 -12.06 26.54
N ARG A 578 7.49 -12.48 25.81
CA ARG A 578 6.95 -11.79 24.63
C ARG A 578 6.06 -10.62 25.09
N PHE A 579 6.52 -9.38 24.94
CA PHE A 579 5.68 -8.21 25.22
C PHE A 579 4.54 -8.12 24.18
N PRO A 580 3.26 -8.13 24.60
CA PRO A 580 2.13 -8.19 23.67
C PRO A 580 1.94 -6.85 22.97
N VAL A 581 1.51 -6.93 21.71
CA VAL A 581 1.15 -5.77 20.88
C VAL A 581 -0.28 -5.96 20.41
N TYR A 582 -1.13 -4.99 20.70
CA TYR A 582 -2.53 -4.93 20.26
C TYR A 582 -2.70 -3.89 19.15
N GLY A 583 -3.75 -4.05 18.34
CA GLY A 583 -4.16 -3.05 17.35
C GLY A 583 -5.57 -2.53 17.62
N VAL A 584 -5.78 -1.22 17.49
CA VAL A 584 -7.07 -0.58 17.69
C VAL A 584 -7.38 0.31 16.50
N VAL A 585 -8.55 0.15 15.89
CA VAL A 585 -9.07 1.10 14.90
C VAL A 585 -10.07 2.02 15.60
N VAL A 586 -9.93 3.33 15.40
CA VAL A 586 -10.73 4.35 16.10
C VAL A 586 -11.49 5.20 15.10
N PHE A 587 -12.80 5.31 15.33
CA PHE A 587 -13.71 6.18 14.58
C PHE A 587 -14.22 7.35 15.42
N PRO A 588 -14.80 8.41 14.81
CA PRO A 588 -15.48 9.48 15.52
C PRO A 588 -16.49 9.01 16.58
N ALA A 589 -16.70 9.86 17.57
CA ALA A 589 -17.57 9.67 18.73
C ALA A 589 -18.99 9.14 18.41
N ASN A 590 -19.47 9.52 17.25
CA ASN A 590 -20.84 9.42 16.75
C ASN A 590 -20.96 8.42 15.59
N SER A 591 -19.91 7.63 15.34
CA SER A 591 -19.96 6.51 14.42
C SER A 591 -20.61 5.29 15.07
N ASP A 592 -21.40 4.56 14.29
CA ASP A 592 -22.07 3.33 14.70
C ASP A 592 -21.35 2.15 14.05
N ILE A 593 -20.75 1.27 14.86
CA ILE A 593 -19.90 0.17 14.36
C ILE A 593 -20.75 -1.10 14.33
N ASP A 594 -20.84 -1.75 13.17
CA ASP A 594 -21.59 -2.99 13.04
C ASP A 594 -21.01 -4.10 13.93
N ASN A 595 -21.90 -4.83 14.61
CA ASN A 595 -21.56 -5.95 15.50
C ASN A 595 -20.72 -7.04 14.81
N ASP A 596 -20.86 -7.25 13.51
CA ASP A 596 -20.05 -8.20 12.75
C ASP A 596 -18.57 -7.81 12.79
N ILE A 597 -18.25 -6.53 12.66
CA ILE A 597 -16.87 -6.03 12.77
C ILE A 597 -16.36 -6.24 14.20
N GLU A 598 -17.13 -5.85 15.21
CA GLU A 598 -16.69 -5.95 16.61
C GLU A 598 -16.45 -7.39 17.07
N SER A 599 -17.30 -8.33 16.63
CA SER A 599 -17.26 -9.72 17.05
C SER A 599 -16.29 -10.58 16.25
N ASN A 600 -16.00 -10.23 14.99
CA ASN A 600 -15.18 -11.06 14.09
C ASN A 600 -13.76 -10.55 13.85
N ILE A 601 -13.32 -9.47 14.49
CA ILE A 601 -11.89 -9.11 14.56
C ILE A 601 -11.18 -9.94 15.65
N GLY A 602 -9.94 -10.36 15.39
CA GLY A 602 -9.24 -11.30 16.29
C GLY A 602 -9.01 -10.75 17.71
N GLY A 603 -8.75 -11.62 18.70
CA GLY A 603 -8.62 -11.23 20.11
C GLY A 603 -7.53 -10.19 20.43
N PHE A 604 -6.56 -9.99 19.53
CA PHE A 604 -5.52 -8.96 19.64
C PHE A 604 -5.91 -7.59 19.05
N TYR A 605 -7.12 -7.47 18.49
CA TYR A 605 -7.56 -6.28 17.77
C TYR A 605 -8.90 -5.79 18.29
N ARG A 606 -9.11 -4.47 18.31
CA ARG A 606 -10.37 -3.84 18.67
C ARG A 606 -10.74 -2.77 17.64
N VAL A 607 -12.03 -2.52 17.49
CA VAL A 607 -12.57 -1.38 16.77
C VAL A 607 -13.41 -0.63 17.79
N THR A 608 -13.27 0.69 17.84
CA THR A 608 -13.92 1.51 18.86
C THR A 608 -14.15 2.93 18.35
N THR A 609 -14.86 3.72 19.14
CA THR A 609 -15.06 5.15 18.90
C THR A 609 -14.17 5.97 19.83
N LEU A 610 -13.92 7.23 19.49
CA LEU A 610 -13.10 8.15 20.27
C LEU A 610 -13.51 8.20 21.77
N ASN A 611 -14.82 8.15 22.04
CA ASN A 611 -15.37 8.21 23.41
C ASN A 611 -14.99 7.00 24.26
N ASN A 612 -14.84 5.85 23.62
CA ASN A 612 -14.58 4.56 24.27
C ASN A 612 -13.09 4.18 24.19
N LEU A 613 -12.25 5.01 23.54
CA LEU A 613 -10.84 4.71 23.28
C LEU A 613 -10.06 4.42 24.57
N ILE A 614 -10.19 5.30 25.57
CA ILE A 614 -9.47 5.17 26.84
C ILE A 614 -9.85 3.88 27.55
N THR A 615 -11.16 3.59 27.64
CA THR A 615 -11.66 2.36 28.25
C THR A 615 -11.13 1.11 27.55
N VAL A 616 -11.05 1.10 26.22
CA VAL A 616 -10.50 -0.02 25.46
C VAL A 616 -8.99 -0.18 25.72
N ILE A 617 -8.24 0.91 25.79
CA ILE A 617 -6.79 0.88 26.10
C ILE A 617 -6.55 0.26 27.47
N GLU A 618 -7.30 0.68 28.49
CA GLU A 618 -7.17 0.15 29.85
C GLU A 618 -7.58 -1.32 29.95
N GLN A 619 -8.63 -1.73 29.23
CA GLN A 619 -9.03 -3.13 29.15
C GLN A 619 -7.94 -4.01 28.55
N LEU A 620 -7.27 -3.55 27.47
CA LEU A 620 -6.19 -4.28 26.82
C LEU A 620 -4.94 -4.40 27.71
N ASP A 621 -4.58 -3.32 28.43
CA ASP A 621 -3.49 -3.39 29.42
C ASP A 621 -3.83 -4.36 30.55
N ASN A 622 -5.08 -4.37 31.03
CA ASN A 622 -5.53 -5.30 32.08
C ASN A 622 -5.58 -6.77 31.63
N GLN A 623 -5.94 -7.04 30.37
CA GLN A 623 -5.93 -8.39 29.78
C GLN A 623 -4.51 -8.94 29.59
N SER A 624 -3.48 -8.08 29.60
CA SER A 624 -2.09 -8.51 29.49
C SER A 624 -1.60 -9.19 30.79
N HIS A 625 -1.21 -10.47 30.67
CA HIS A 625 -0.70 -11.27 31.79
C HIS A 625 0.77 -11.01 32.16
N LEU A 626 1.45 -10.05 31.53
CA LEU A 626 2.88 -9.79 31.76
C LEU A 626 3.11 -8.56 32.63
N GLN A 627 3.56 -8.77 33.87
CA GLN A 627 4.15 -7.70 34.68
C GLN A 627 5.68 -7.77 34.58
N ASN A 628 6.27 -6.87 33.78
CA ASN A 628 7.72 -6.66 33.84
C ASN A 628 8.09 -5.20 33.57
N ALA A 629 8.17 -4.39 34.64
CA ALA A 629 8.49 -2.97 34.58
C ALA A 629 9.84 -2.67 33.89
N ARG A 630 10.81 -3.59 33.97
CA ARG A 630 12.08 -3.46 33.24
C ARG A 630 11.89 -3.58 31.72
N THR A 631 11.01 -4.48 31.27
CA THR A 631 10.73 -4.66 29.84
C THR A 631 10.04 -3.43 29.26
N TYR A 632 9.10 -2.82 30.01
CA TYR A 632 8.46 -1.56 29.62
C TYR A 632 9.48 -0.43 29.38
N GLN A 633 10.37 -0.17 30.34
CA GLN A 633 11.37 0.90 30.22
C GLN A 633 12.32 0.69 29.02
N GLN A 634 12.73 -0.56 28.77
CA GLN A 634 13.57 -0.88 27.61
C GLN A 634 12.85 -0.66 26.28
N ILE A 635 11.56 -0.98 26.20
CA ILE A 635 10.75 -0.75 24.99
C ILE A 635 10.53 0.75 24.79
N LEU A 636 10.19 1.48 25.85
CA LEU A 636 10.01 2.94 25.80
C LEU A 636 11.29 3.64 25.32
N GLN A 637 12.46 3.27 25.85
CA GLN A 637 13.75 3.83 25.42
C GLN A 637 14.07 3.51 23.95
N ARG A 638 13.82 2.27 23.51
CA ARG A 638 14.03 1.87 22.11
C ARG A 638 13.15 2.66 21.15
N LEU A 639 11.88 2.85 21.50
CA LEU A 639 10.93 3.57 20.68
C LEU A 639 11.19 5.08 20.67
N ASN A 640 11.66 5.65 21.78
CA ASN A 640 12.07 7.06 21.87
C ASN A 640 13.48 7.34 21.32
N GLY A 641 14.18 6.34 20.77
CA GLY A 641 15.49 6.51 20.15
C GLY A 641 16.64 6.79 21.12
N VAL A 642 16.47 6.52 22.41
CA VAL A 642 17.51 6.70 23.42
C VAL A 642 18.41 5.45 23.44
N PRO A 643 19.73 5.56 23.17
CA PRO A 643 20.63 4.41 23.21
C PRO A 643 20.66 3.78 24.60
N ASN A 644 20.59 2.45 24.63
CA ASN A 644 20.60 1.65 25.84
C ASN A 644 21.96 1.83 26.56
N GLN A 645 22.04 2.72 27.57
CA GLN A 645 23.27 2.98 28.34
C GLN A 645 23.63 1.87 29.35
N GLN A 646 22.90 0.76 29.37
CA GLN A 646 23.17 -0.39 30.24
C GLN A 646 23.47 -1.64 29.41
N ALA A 647 24.64 -1.62 28.77
CA ALA A 647 25.39 -2.82 28.41
C ALA A 647 26.87 -2.50 28.68
N ALA A 648 27.20 -2.45 29.97
CA ALA A 648 28.55 -2.66 30.47
C ALA A 648 28.69 -4.16 30.81
#